data_AF-A0A839RLC3-F1
#
_entry.id   AF-A0A839RLC3-F1
#
_cell.length_a   1.000
_cell.length_b   1.000
_cell.length_c   1.000
_cell.angle_alpha   90.00
_cell.angle_beta   90.00
_cell.angle_gamma   90.00
#
_symmetry.space_group_name_H-M   'P 1'
#
loop_
_entity.id
_entity.type
_entity.pdbx_description
1 polymer ?
#
loop_
_entity_poly.entity_id
_entity_poly.type
_entity_poly.pdbx_seq_one_letter_code
_entity_poly.pdbx_strand_id
1 'polypeptide(L)'
;MNPDRPLDGFRSIKVKLGILVALSIVAAALVSEAGSRAGVPAWLTMPVTVAVALAVTQWLARGMTSPLREMTAAASVMATGDYSSRVTTTSRDEVGELARAFNTMAADLSAADQQRRQLVATVSHELRTPLTAQQALLENLVDGVISPDSESLRTALAQAERLSALVSDLLDLSRVEGGVTPLTISRIDLAELIDQGVREANAAGADQRHIRFDVSVDPAEVEICADAGRLAQVIANLLDNAVRHSPVGGTVTVRGGAIDTQRWALEVFDEGPGIPADRAESVFTRFGSWNDSGGGTGLGLAIASWVCELHGGSISVLPADSGAHLRAVLPTVPSPASVPEPTKENSVPHASSAAVAEPPPARSSAPTPPAASPVAQLFGNAWPERNQKARPDLVLGCVGVGVLAALILPERNNIGLGALLVLFVCGGVVFAASVRKRAPWTMALALVSAGLGSLLVLRDADWLSVLAVLIVVVLTMSALTGARAVAATVLAAASWPVAALRGLPLLGRSISALSRHSIIWPVLRTVVISVAALVIFGGLFASGDAIFGSWADRIIPDVNADGFVYRSFVGFFVGGTVLAATYVAINPPPVNNAAMVSGKPVHRRFEWLVPLGLVIAIFGVFLAAQASAMWGGHDYVQRTTGLTYAEYVHQGFGQLVAVTFLTLVTVALAARKAPRVTANDRLLLNVSLGLLCVLALAVVGSALLRMYVYQEAYGFTVLRVLVIAFEFWMGLLLMFVLAAGIVRHGRWIPRGALLSAALFVLAIGLINPEAFVAQRNIDRYNETGKIDTHYLRRLGPDATPAIVAGLPPELAACIVSAPPNLSDDVLEWNLGRARAAAAAQGLDPNQTTGCASLLSDHS
;
A
#
# COMPACT_ATOMS: atom_id res chain seq x y z
N MET A 1 0.89 -14.99 -24.89
CA MET A 1 1.15 -13.78 -24.09
C MET A 1 0.71 -14.07 -22.67
N ASN A 2 1.57 -13.90 -21.66
CA ASN A 2 1.20 -14.15 -20.27
C ASN A 2 0.27 -12.99 -19.82
N PRO A 3 -1.02 -13.23 -19.51
CA PRO A 3 -1.96 -12.17 -19.14
C PRO A 3 -1.54 -11.43 -17.87
N ASP A 4 -0.72 -12.04 -17.03
CA ASP A 4 -0.21 -11.44 -15.79
C ASP A 4 1.04 -10.57 -16.00
N ARG A 5 1.69 -10.68 -17.17
CA ARG A 5 2.91 -9.93 -17.52
C ARG A 5 2.87 -9.45 -18.98
N PRO A 6 1.96 -8.50 -19.32
CA PRO A 6 1.73 -8.07 -20.70
C PRO A 6 2.91 -7.30 -21.33
N LEU A 7 3.85 -6.80 -20.53
CA LEU A 7 4.94 -5.94 -20.97
C LEU A 7 6.30 -6.64 -21.11
N ASP A 8 6.40 -7.95 -20.90
CA ASP A 8 7.69 -8.67 -20.88
C ASP A 8 8.48 -8.58 -22.20
N GLY A 9 7.81 -8.29 -23.31
CA GLY A 9 8.44 -8.13 -24.63
C GLY A 9 9.29 -6.87 -24.81
N PHE A 10 9.15 -5.86 -23.94
CA PHE A 10 9.86 -4.58 -24.06
C PHE A 10 11.23 -4.61 -23.39
N ARG A 11 12.23 -4.01 -24.07
CA ARG A 11 13.65 -4.05 -23.68
C ARG A 11 14.10 -2.98 -22.67
N SER A 12 13.23 -2.03 -22.29
CA SER A 12 13.58 -1.00 -21.30
C SER A 12 12.42 -0.67 -20.38
N ILE A 13 12.72 -0.52 -19.09
CA ILE A 13 11.77 -0.12 -18.04
C ILE A 13 11.17 1.27 -18.31
N LYS A 14 11.94 2.19 -18.91
CA LYS A 14 11.45 3.53 -19.29
C LYS A 14 10.34 3.43 -20.34
N VAL A 15 10.49 2.52 -21.30
CA VAL A 15 9.47 2.26 -22.33
C VAL A 15 8.22 1.66 -21.71
N LYS A 16 8.36 0.72 -20.78
CA LYS A 16 7.23 0.15 -20.02
C LYS A 16 6.48 1.22 -19.22
N LEU A 17 7.20 2.13 -18.56
CA LEU A 17 6.61 3.25 -17.83
C LEU A 17 5.87 4.22 -18.77
N GLY A 18 6.46 4.53 -19.93
CA GLY A 18 5.84 5.35 -20.96
C GLY A 18 4.56 4.72 -21.53
N ILE A 19 4.58 3.41 -21.82
CA ILE A 19 3.39 2.65 -22.27
C ILE A 19 2.32 2.65 -21.19
N LEU A 20 2.69 2.46 -19.92
CA LEU A 20 1.74 2.50 -18.81
C LEU A 20 1.03 3.85 -18.72
N VAL A 21 1.77 4.96 -18.81
CA VAL A 21 1.19 6.32 -18.81
C VAL A 21 0.31 6.52 -20.04
N ALA A 22 0.79 6.16 -21.23
CA ALA A 22 0.06 6.32 -22.48
C ALA A 22 -1.25 5.51 -22.50
N LEU A 23 -1.23 4.21 -22.12
CA LEU A 23 -2.43 3.38 -22.07
C LEU A 23 -3.44 3.89 -21.04
N SER A 24 -2.97 4.42 -19.91
CA SER A 24 -3.85 4.98 -18.87
C SER A 24 -4.52 6.27 -19.35
N ILE A 25 -3.78 7.12 -20.08
CA ILE A 25 -4.34 8.33 -20.71
C ILE A 25 -5.33 7.93 -21.81
N VAL A 26 -5.00 6.97 -22.68
CA VAL A 26 -5.89 6.48 -23.74
C VAL A 26 -7.16 5.87 -23.16
N ALA A 27 -7.05 5.05 -22.12
CA ALA A 27 -8.21 4.48 -21.43
C ALA A 27 -9.08 5.58 -20.81
N ALA A 28 -8.48 6.57 -20.17
CA ALA A 28 -9.20 7.71 -19.61
C ALA A 28 -9.92 8.53 -20.70
N ALA A 29 -9.24 8.83 -21.80
CA ALA A 29 -9.80 9.56 -22.93
C ALA A 29 -10.95 8.79 -23.60
N LEU A 30 -10.80 7.48 -23.81
CA LEU A 30 -11.85 6.63 -24.38
C LEU A 30 -13.09 6.57 -23.48
N VAL A 31 -12.92 6.44 -22.15
CA VAL A 31 -14.05 6.45 -21.21
C VAL A 31 -14.73 7.82 -21.18
N SER A 32 -13.95 8.90 -21.20
CA SER A 32 -14.48 10.26 -21.23
C SER A 32 -15.24 10.55 -22.52
N GLU A 33 -14.71 10.14 -23.67
CA GLU A 33 -15.32 10.31 -25.00
C GLU A 33 -16.55 9.40 -25.19
N ALA A 34 -16.51 8.17 -24.69
CA ALA A 34 -17.68 7.29 -24.68
C ALA A 34 -18.79 7.87 -23.79
N GLY A 35 -18.42 8.43 -22.65
CA GLY A 35 -19.36 9.11 -21.74
C GLY A 35 -20.01 10.34 -22.38
N SER A 36 -19.23 11.18 -23.05
CA SER A 36 -19.77 12.37 -23.74
C SER A 36 -20.69 12.00 -24.90
N ARG A 37 -20.33 11.00 -25.71
CA ARG A 37 -21.19 10.50 -26.82
C ARG A 37 -22.47 9.86 -26.33
N ALA A 38 -22.43 9.19 -25.17
CA ALA A 38 -23.61 8.60 -24.54
C ALA A 38 -24.44 9.62 -23.74
N GLY A 39 -24.13 10.92 -23.81
CA GLY A 39 -24.87 11.97 -23.10
C GLY A 39 -24.71 11.94 -21.57
N VAL A 40 -23.71 11.24 -21.04
CA VAL A 40 -23.48 11.14 -19.59
C VAL A 40 -22.84 12.44 -19.09
N PRO A 41 -23.41 13.10 -18.07
CA PRO A 41 -22.87 14.37 -17.58
C PRO A 41 -21.48 14.21 -16.95
N ALA A 42 -20.62 15.22 -17.12
CA ALA A 42 -19.19 15.14 -16.80
C ALA A 42 -18.86 14.77 -15.34
N TRP A 43 -19.72 15.14 -14.39
CA TRP A 43 -19.53 14.83 -12.98
C TRP A 43 -19.69 13.33 -12.68
N LEU A 44 -20.42 12.59 -13.52
CA LEU A 44 -20.59 11.14 -13.43
C LEU A 44 -19.47 10.38 -14.16
N THR A 45 -19.00 10.87 -15.30
CA THR A 45 -17.93 10.20 -16.07
C THR A 45 -16.57 10.31 -15.39
N MET A 46 -16.26 11.46 -14.77
CA MET A 46 -15.01 11.71 -14.05
C MET A 46 -14.57 10.58 -13.09
N PRO A 47 -15.38 10.14 -12.11
CA PRO A 47 -14.97 9.07 -11.19
C PRO A 47 -14.73 7.73 -11.90
N VAL A 48 -15.48 7.42 -12.95
CA VAL A 48 -15.30 6.18 -13.74
C VAL A 48 -14.03 6.24 -14.56
N THR A 49 -13.76 7.36 -15.21
CA THR A 49 -12.51 7.64 -15.93
C THR A 49 -11.30 7.45 -15.02
N VAL A 50 -11.34 8.03 -13.81
CA VAL A 50 -10.28 7.87 -12.80
C VAL A 50 -10.15 6.42 -12.35
N ALA A 51 -11.26 5.72 -12.09
CA ALA A 51 -11.24 4.33 -11.67
C ALA A 51 -10.66 3.39 -12.74
N VAL A 52 -11.03 3.57 -14.01
CA VAL A 52 -10.50 2.79 -15.13
C VAL A 52 -9.02 3.08 -15.35
N ALA A 53 -8.61 4.34 -15.32
CA ALA A 53 -7.19 4.72 -15.43
C ALA A 53 -6.35 4.08 -14.31
N LEU A 54 -6.84 4.12 -13.07
CA LEU A 54 -6.19 3.47 -11.93
C LEU A 54 -6.16 1.95 -12.08
N ALA A 55 -7.23 1.33 -12.58
CA ALA A 55 -7.28 -0.11 -12.80
C ALA A 55 -6.27 -0.58 -13.87
N VAL A 56 -6.19 0.14 -15.00
CA VAL A 56 -5.20 -0.10 -16.06
C VAL A 56 -3.79 0.09 -15.50
N THR A 57 -3.54 1.21 -14.81
CA THR A 57 -2.25 1.49 -14.16
C THR A 57 -1.85 0.34 -13.23
N GLN A 58 -2.75 -0.09 -12.34
CA GLN A 58 -2.48 -1.14 -11.37
C GLN A 58 -2.25 -2.51 -12.02
N TRP A 59 -2.99 -2.84 -13.09
CA TRP A 59 -2.80 -4.09 -13.83
C TRP A 59 -1.41 -4.14 -14.49
N LEU A 60 -0.99 -3.08 -15.19
CA LEU A 60 0.33 -3.01 -15.81
C LEU A 60 1.45 -2.95 -14.76
N ALA A 61 1.28 -2.18 -13.69
CA ALA A 61 2.28 -2.04 -12.62
C ALA A 61 2.54 -3.35 -11.86
N ARG A 62 1.52 -4.20 -11.67
CA ARG A 62 1.69 -5.53 -11.07
C ARG A 62 2.64 -6.41 -11.88
N GLY A 63 2.49 -6.43 -13.20
CA GLY A 63 3.38 -7.19 -14.09
C GLY A 63 4.83 -6.74 -13.99
N MET A 64 5.08 -5.43 -13.84
CA MET A 64 6.43 -4.88 -13.71
C MET A 64 7.08 -5.14 -12.35
N THR A 65 6.29 -5.20 -11.28
CA THR A 65 6.80 -5.29 -9.89
C THR A 65 6.87 -6.71 -9.33
N SER A 66 6.18 -7.68 -9.95
CA SER A 66 6.21 -9.10 -9.54
C SER A 66 7.64 -9.68 -9.47
N PRO A 67 8.50 -9.51 -10.51
CA PRO A 67 9.83 -10.13 -10.50
C PRO A 67 10.71 -9.64 -9.34
N LEU A 68 10.61 -8.35 -8.97
CA LEU A 68 11.34 -7.79 -7.85
C LEU A 68 10.88 -8.36 -6.50
N ARG A 69 9.58 -8.62 -6.34
CA ARG A 69 9.04 -9.28 -5.13
C ARG A 69 9.48 -10.74 -5.06
N GLU A 70 9.50 -11.44 -6.19
CA GLU A 70 10.02 -12.81 -6.31
C GLU A 70 11.51 -12.88 -5.91
N MET A 71 12.33 -11.95 -6.39
CA MET A 71 13.75 -11.84 -5.98
C MET A 71 13.90 -11.58 -4.49
N THR A 72 13.11 -10.65 -3.93
CA THR A 72 13.18 -10.33 -2.50
C THR A 72 12.81 -11.55 -1.65
N ALA A 73 11.78 -12.30 -2.06
CA ALA A 73 11.40 -13.54 -1.40
C ALA A 73 12.51 -14.60 -1.53
N ALA A 74 13.04 -14.81 -2.74
CA ALA A 74 14.13 -15.75 -2.97
C ALA A 74 15.37 -15.41 -2.13
N ALA A 75 15.76 -14.13 -2.06
CA ALA A 75 16.87 -13.67 -1.23
C ALA A 75 16.64 -13.95 0.27
N SER A 76 15.41 -13.77 0.77
CA SER A 76 15.08 -14.09 2.16
C SER A 76 15.17 -15.58 2.48
N VAL A 77 14.86 -16.44 1.52
CA VAL A 77 15.03 -17.90 1.63
C VAL A 77 16.51 -18.26 1.58
N MET A 78 17.28 -17.66 0.67
CA MET A 78 18.74 -17.85 0.59
C MET A 78 19.46 -17.44 1.88
N ALA A 79 18.98 -16.40 2.57
CA ALA A 79 19.51 -15.99 3.88
C ALA A 79 19.36 -17.07 4.97
N THR A 80 18.48 -18.06 4.76
CA THR A 80 18.34 -19.22 5.65
C THR A 80 19.21 -20.42 5.24
N GLY A 81 20.02 -20.29 4.18
CA GLY A 81 20.93 -21.32 3.68
C GLY A 81 20.36 -22.21 2.56
N ASP A 82 19.17 -21.92 2.04
CA ASP A 82 18.59 -22.62 0.90
C ASP A 82 18.84 -21.86 -0.42
N TYR A 83 19.81 -22.34 -1.18
CA TYR A 83 20.25 -21.77 -2.46
C TYR A 83 19.56 -22.39 -3.68
N SER A 84 18.53 -23.24 -3.49
CA SER A 84 17.82 -23.91 -4.60
C SER A 84 16.80 -23.00 -5.31
N SER A 85 16.39 -21.91 -4.65
CA SER A 85 15.41 -20.98 -5.20
C SER A 85 15.92 -20.30 -6.48
N ARG A 86 15.05 -20.18 -7.48
CA ARG A 86 15.33 -19.51 -8.76
C ARG A 86 14.23 -18.52 -9.10
N VAL A 87 14.61 -17.39 -9.68
CA VAL A 87 13.69 -16.35 -10.14
C VAL A 87 13.39 -16.54 -11.62
N THR A 88 12.14 -16.33 -12.02
CA THR A 88 11.72 -16.46 -13.43
C THR A 88 12.32 -15.35 -14.31
N THR A 89 13.01 -15.72 -15.39
CA THR A 89 13.66 -14.78 -16.32
C THR A 89 12.84 -14.55 -17.59
N THR A 90 11.62 -14.03 -17.46
CA THR A 90 10.74 -13.82 -18.64
C THR A 90 10.92 -12.45 -19.31
N SER A 91 11.42 -11.46 -18.57
CA SER A 91 11.56 -10.09 -19.06
C SER A 91 12.88 -9.86 -19.80
N ARG A 92 12.87 -8.99 -20.82
CA ARG A 92 14.06 -8.60 -21.62
C ARG A 92 14.62 -7.22 -21.28
N ASP A 93 14.17 -6.63 -20.18
CA ASP A 93 14.59 -5.32 -19.69
C ASP A 93 15.68 -5.44 -18.61
N GLU A 94 16.00 -4.31 -17.97
CA GLU A 94 16.99 -4.20 -16.90
C GLU A 94 16.62 -5.11 -15.69
N VAL A 95 15.33 -5.35 -15.45
CA VAL A 95 14.86 -6.27 -14.40
C VAL A 95 15.13 -7.73 -14.79
N GLY A 96 14.99 -8.06 -16.07
CA GLY A 96 15.35 -9.38 -16.60
C GLY A 96 16.85 -9.66 -16.60
N GLU A 97 17.68 -8.64 -16.77
CA GLU A 97 19.14 -8.73 -16.57
C GLU A 97 19.50 -8.99 -15.11
N LEU A 98 18.89 -8.26 -14.18
CA LEU A 98 19.05 -8.50 -12.75
C LEU A 98 18.60 -9.92 -12.35
N ALA A 99 17.53 -10.45 -12.95
CA ALA A 99 17.06 -11.82 -12.71
C ALA A 99 18.07 -12.88 -13.14
N ARG A 100 18.74 -12.65 -14.27
CA ARG A 100 19.81 -13.53 -14.73
C ARG A 100 21.02 -13.47 -13.79
N ALA A 101 21.48 -12.26 -13.44
CA ALA A 101 22.58 -12.09 -12.50
C ALA A 101 22.31 -12.74 -11.13
N PHE A 102 21.08 -12.59 -10.61
CA PHE A 102 20.65 -13.24 -9.37
C PHE A 102 20.70 -14.77 -9.45
N ASN A 103 20.20 -15.36 -10.55
CA ASN A 103 20.23 -16.81 -10.73
C ASN A 103 21.65 -17.37 -10.87
N THR A 104 22.56 -16.63 -11.51
CA THR A 104 24.00 -16.98 -11.57
C THR A 104 24.59 -17.01 -10.17
N MET A 105 24.42 -15.95 -9.39
CA MET A 105 24.90 -15.89 -7.99
C MET A 105 24.34 -17.04 -7.13
N ALA A 106 23.05 -17.36 -7.28
CA ALA A 106 22.43 -18.47 -6.57
C ALA A 106 23.01 -19.84 -6.98
N ALA A 107 23.42 -20.00 -8.24
CA ALA A 107 24.09 -21.21 -8.71
C ALA A 107 25.51 -21.32 -8.13
N ASP A 108 26.29 -20.24 -8.15
CA ASP A 108 27.66 -20.21 -7.61
C ASP A 108 27.67 -20.54 -6.11
N LEU A 109 26.74 -19.95 -5.35
CA LEU A 109 26.61 -20.19 -3.92
C LEU A 109 26.17 -21.63 -3.60
N SER A 110 25.28 -22.19 -4.41
CA SER A 110 24.88 -23.60 -4.30
C SER A 110 26.05 -24.55 -4.58
N ALA A 111 26.89 -24.24 -5.56
CA ALA A 111 28.08 -25.04 -5.88
C ALA A 111 29.10 -24.99 -4.75
N ALA A 112 29.36 -23.81 -4.18
CA ALA A 112 30.26 -23.64 -3.05
C ALA A 112 29.78 -24.40 -1.79
N ASP A 113 28.48 -24.35 -1.45
CA ASP A 113 27.96 -25.11 -0.29
C ASP A 113 28.02 -26.62 -0.53
N GLN A 114 27.80 -27.10 -1.76
CA GLN A 114 27.94 -28.51 -2.11
C GLN A 114 29.38 -28.99 -1.96
N GLN A 115 30.36 -28.21 -2.45
CA GLN A 115 31.79 -28.50 -2.27
C GLN A 115 32.18 -28.56 -0.79
N ARG A 116 31.71 -27.60 0.02
CA ARG A 116 31.95 -27.59 1.47
C ARG A 116 31.40 -28.84 2.16
N ARG A 117 30.17 -29.24 1.84
CA ARG A 117 29.55 -30.45 2.43
C ARG A 117 30.29 -31.72 2.02
N GLN A 118 30.71 -31.81 0.75
CA GLN A 118 31.47 -32.94 0.25
C GLN A 118 32.82 -33.06 0.96
N LEU A 119 33.52 -31.95 1.18
CA LEU A 119 34.76 -31.92 1.96
C LEU A 119 34.55 -32.47 3.38
N VAL A 120 33.54 -31.97 4.10
CA VAL A 120 33.23 -32.42 5.47
C VAL A 120 32.91 -33.92 5.49
N ALA A 121 32.15 -34.41 4.50
CA ALA A 121 31.80 -35.82 4.40
C ALA A 121 33.03 -36.71 4.17
N THR A 122 33.89 -36.34 3.21
CA THR A 122 35.11 -37.11 2.91
C THR A 122 36.09 -37.10 4.08
N VAL A 123 36.34 -35.94 4.69
CA VAL A 123 37.19 -35.84 5.89
C VAL A 123 36.69 -36.73 7.02
N SER A 124 35.38 -36.71 7.27
CA SER A 124 34.77 -37.56 8.31
C SER A 124 34.95 -39.05 8.02
N HIS A 125 34.90 -39.45 6.75
CA HIS A 125 35.08 -40.84 6.33
C HIS A 125 36.54 -41.30 6.51
N GLU A 126 37.50 -40.50 6.03
CA GLU A 126 38.93 -40.81 6.07
C GLU A 126 39.51 -40.81 7.48
N LEU A 127 38.95 -40.03 8.42
CA LEU A 127 39.34 -40.08 9.83
C LEU A 127 38.69 -41.25 10.58
N ARG A 128 37.45 -41.62 10.25
CA ARG A 128 36.71 -42.67 10.98
C ARG A 128 37.35 -44.05 10.80
N THR A 129 37.77 -44.39 9.59
CA THR A 129 38.34 -45.72 9.27
C THR A 129 39.57 -46.06 10.12
N PRO A 130 40.65 -45.25 10.14
CA PRO A 130 41.83 -45.52 10.98
C PRO A 130 41.51 -45.43 12.47
N LEU A 131 40.63 -44.50 12.89
CA LEU A 131 40.24 -44.38 14.30
C LEU A 131 39.51 -45.63 14.80
N THR A 132 38.61 -46.19 13.99
CA THR A 132 37.87 -47.41 14.33
C THR A 132 38.81 -48.62 14.39
N ALA A 133 39.78 -48.70 13.47
CA ALA A 133 40.80 -49.75 13.49
C ALA A 133 41.70 -49.65 14.73
N GLN A 134 42.10 -48.44 15.12
CA GLN A 134 42.89 -48.21 16.33
C GLN A 134 42.09 -48.55 17.60
N GLN A 135 40.81 -48.17 17.66
CA GLN A 135 39.92 -48.55 18.75
C GLN A 135 39.78 -50.07 18.87
N ALA A 136 39.49 -50.77 17.77
CA ALA A 136 39.36 -52.22 17.77
C ALA A 136 40.65 -52.94 18.22
N LEU A 137 41.82 -52.44 17.81
CA LEU A 137 43.10 -52.99 18.25
C LEU A 137 43.31 -52.79 19.77
N LEU A 138 43.02 -51.59 20.27
CA LEU A 138 43.15 -51.28 21.70
C LEU A 138 42.12 -52.03 22.55
N GLU A 139 40.89 -52.19 22.07
CA GLU A 139 39.85 -53.01 22.73
C GLU A 139 40.29 -54.47 22.82
N ASN A 140 40.78 -55.06 21.72
CA ASN A 140 41.30 -56.44 21.73
C ASN A 140 42.49 -56.63 22.69
N LEU A 141 43.34 -55.61 22.85
CA LEU A 141 44.44 -55.62 23.82
C LEU A 141 43.92 -55.53 25.27
N VAL A 142 42.90 -54.73 25.52
CA VAL A 142 42.27 -54.57 26.85
C VAL A 142 41.47 -55.81 27.25
N ASP A 143 40.72 -56.41 26.31
CA ASP A 143 39.90 -57.60 26.52
C ASP A 143 40.73 -58.90 26.60
N GLY A 144 42.05 -58.80 26.38
CA GLY A 144 42.98 -59.94 26.43
C GLY A 144 42.87 -60.89 25.23
N VAL A 145 42.17 -60.48 24.17
CA VAL A 145 42.08 -61.21 22.89
C VAL A 145 43.43 -61.19 22.16
N ILE A 146 44.15 -60.07 22.26
CA ILE A 146 45.54 -59.91 21.77
C ILE A 146 46.45 -59.67 22.98
N SER A 147 47.60 -60.33 23.02
CA SER A 147 48.59 -60.10 24.07
C SER A 147 49.30 -58.76 23.87
N PRO A 148 49.52 -57.94 24.91
CA PRO A 148 50.24 -56.68 24.81
C PRO A 148 51.75 -56.92 24.68
N ASP A 149 52.15 -57.48 23.55
CA ASP A 149 53.53 -57.68 23.16
C ASP A 149 54.09 -56.44 22.44
N SER A 150 55.41 -56.43 22.26
CA SER A 150 56.10 -55.31 21.62
C SER A 150 55.67 -55.08 20.16
N GLU A 151 55.10 -56.10 19.51
CA GLU A 151 54.64 -56.02 18.12
C GLU A 151 53.30 -55.28 18.06
N SER A 152 52.32 -55.70 18.87
CA SER A 152 50.98 -55.09 18.92
C SER A 152 51.02 -53.62 19.36
N LEU A 153 51.90 -53.28 20.32
CA LEU A 153 52.11 -51.89 20.74
C LEU A 153 52.75 -51.02 19.64
N ARG A 154 53.68 -51.59 18.85
CA ARG A 154 54.24 -50.88 17.67
C ARG A 154 53.19 -50.68 16.58
N THR A 155 52.31 -51.67 16.37
CA THR A 155 51.17 -51.52 15.44
C THR A 155 50.23 -50.40 15.88
N ALA A 156 49.89 -50.33 17.17
CA ALA A 156 49.04 -49.25 17.70
C ALA A 156 49.71 -47.87 17.57
N LEU A 157 51.02 -47.77 17.85
CA LEU A 157 51.79 -46.53 17.67
C LEU A 157 51.83 -46.10 16.21
N ALA A 158 52.13 -47.02 15.28
CA ALA A 158 52.17 -46.72 13.85
C ALA A 158 50.81 -46.23 13.31
N GLN A 159 49.69 -46.76 13.82
CA GLN A 159 48.36 -46.26 13.46
C GLN A 159 48.10 -44.85 14.00
N ALA A 160 48.53 -44.54 15.23
CA ALA A 160 48.40 -43.21 15.81
C ALA A 160 49.26 -42.16 15.09
N GLU A 161 50.49 -42.51 14.72
CA GLU A 161 51.38 -41.67 13.92
C GLU A 161 50.78 -41.39 12.53
N ARG A 162 50.19 -42.42 11.90
CA ARG A 162 49.50 -42.27 10.61
C ARG A 162 48.28 -41.36 10.70
N LEU A 163 47.48 -41.45 11.77
CA LEU A 163 46.35 -40.53 12.00
C LEU A 163 46.84 -39.09 12.20
N SER A 164 47.94 -38.90 12.94
CA SER A 164 48.56 -37.59 13.15
C SER A 164 49.04 -36.97 11.84
N ALA A 165 49.67 -37.75 10.97
CA ALA A 165 50.10 -37.30 9.64
C ALA A 165 48.89 -36.85 8.80
N LEU A 166 47.82 -37.65 8.75
CA LEU A 166 46.60 -37.31 8.00
C LEU A 166 45.94 -36.01 8.50
N VAL A 167 45.90 -35.80 9.82
CA VAL A 167 45.38 -34.55 10.41
C VAL A 167 46.28 -33.36 10.06
N SER A 168 47.60 -33.53 10.08
CA SER A 168 48.54 -32.47 9.69
C SER A 168 48.38 -32.09 8.22
N ASP A 169 48.28 -33.08 7.33
CA ASP A 169 48.05 -32.88 5.89
C ASP A 169 46.74 -32.11 5.63
N LEU A 170 45.68 -32.44 6.38
CA LEU A 170 44.39 -31.77 6.26
C LEU A 170 44.43 -30.31 6.75
N LEU A 171 45.16 -30.05 7.84
CA LEU A 171 45.34 -28.70 8.39
C LEU A 171 46.20 -27.84 7.46
N ASP A 172 47.23 -28.41 6.85
CA ASP A 172 48.04 -27.74 5.84
C ASP A 172 47.18 -27.35 4.65
N LEU A 173 46.36 -28.26 4.13
CA LEU A 173 45.44 -27.98 3.03
C LEU A 173 44.40 -26.90 3.37
N SER A 174 43.87 -26.88 4.60
CA SER A 174 42.88 -25.89 5.03
C SER A 174 43.46 -24.47 5.20
N ARG A 175 44.68 -24.34 5.76
CA ARG A 175 45.37 -23.04 5.92
C ARG A 175 45.68 -22.38 4.57
N VAL A 176 45.89 -23.24 3.58
CA VAL A 176 46.23 -22.91 2.22
C VAL A 176 45.03 -22.43 1.42
N GLU A 177 43.87 -23.11 1.50
CA GLU A 177 42.62 -22.65 0.86
C GLU A 177 42.16 -21.29 1.39
N GLY A 178 42.50 -20.97 2.65
CA GLY A 178 42.24 -19.66 3.24
C GLY A 178 43.14 -18.53 2.71
N GLY A 179 44.13 -18.84 1.86
CA GLY A 179 45.08 -17.85 1.30
C GLY A 179 46.06 -17.25 2.31
N VAL A 180 46.26 -17.89 3.47
CA VAL A 180 46.91 -17.27 4.64
C VAL A 180 48.41 -17.58 4.75
N THR A 181 49.02 -18.32 3.82
CA THR A 181 50.42 -18.75 3.99
C THR A 181 51.36 -18.07 2.99
N PRO A 182 52.09 -17.01 3.38
CA PRO A 182 53.12 -16.43 2.52
C PRO A 182 54.28 -17.41 2.33
N LEU A 183 54.80 -17.52 1.10
CA LEU A 183 56.01 -18.28 0.79
C LEU A 183 57.24 -17.62 1.43
N THR A 184 58.11 -18.39 2.07
CA THR A 184 59.40 -17.89 2.58
C THR A 184 60.48 -18.24 1.58
N ILE A 185 60.69 -17.36 0.59
CA ILE A 185 61.63 -17.61 -0.52
C ILE A 185 63.08 -17.39 -0.08
N SER A 186 63.93 -18.40 -0.30
CA SER A 186 65.38 -18.35 -0.11
C SER A 186 66.12 -18.95 -1.32
N ARG A 187 67.41 -18.63 -1.49
CA ARG A 187 68.27 -19.31 -2.46
C ARG A 187 68.65 -20.69 -1.93
N ILE A 188 68.47 -21.71 -2.76
CA ILE A 188 68.63 -23.12 -2.40
C ILE A 188 69.43 -23.80 -3.50
N ASP A 189 70.38 -24.64 -3.11
CA ASP A 189 71.06 -25.57 -4.01
C ASP A 189 70.14 -26.77 -4.28
N LEU A 190 69.76 -26.95 -5.55
CA LEU A 190 68.85 -28.03 -5.95
C LEU A 190 69.47 -29.41 -5.71
N ALA A 191 70.78 -29.57 -5.89
CA ALA A 191 71.46 -30.85 -5.66
C ALA A 191 71.45 -31.22 -4.17
N GLU A 192 71.74 -30.24 -3.29
CA GLU A 192 71.70 -30.44 -1.84
C GLU A 192 70.30 -30.81 -1.35
N LEU A 193 69.26 -30.18 -1.90
CA LEU A 193 67.87 -30.43 -1.54
C LEU A 193 67.39 -31.82 -1.97
N ILE A 194 67.75 -32.26 -3.18
CA ILE A 194 67.43 -33.62 -3.67
C ILE A 194 68.19 -34.67 -2.85
N ASP A 195 69.48 -34.45 -2.58
CA ASP A 195 70.30 -35.34 -1.75
C ASP A 195 69.74 -35.45 -0.33
N GLN A 196 69.24 -34.35 0.24
CA GLN A 196 68.54 -34.37 1.52
C GLN A 196 67.30 -35.25 1.46
N GLY A 197 66.44 -35.07 0.45
CA GLY A 197 65.24 -35.89 0.27
C GLY A 197 65.55 -37.38 0.12
N VAL A 198 66.62 -37.74 -0.61
CA VAL A 198 67.07 -39.14 -0.77
C VAL A 198 67.57 -39.72 0.56
N ARG A 199 68.35 -38.95 1.34
CA ARG A 199 68.77 -39.39 2.68
C ARG A 199 67.57 -39.65 3.61
N GLU A 200 66.58 -38.77 3.56
CA GLU A 200 65.34 -38.93 4.34
C GLU A 200 64.54 -40.16 3.87
N ALA A 201 64.43 -40.40 2.57
CA ALA A 201 63.76 -41.58 2.03
C ALA A 201 64.47 -42.90 2.40
N ASN A 202 65.80 -42.92 2.39
CA ASN A 202 66.59 -44.07 2.88
C ASN A 202 66.29 -44.37 4.35
N ALA A 203 66.31 -43.35 5.20
CA ALA A 203 65.98 -43.47 6.62
C ALA A 203 64.52 -43.90 6.87
N ALA A 204 63.58 -43.47 6.01
CA ALA A 204 62.15 -43.76 6.12
C ALA A 204 61.75 -45.17 5.64
N GLY A 205 62.67 -45.95 5.06
CA GLY A 205 62.42 -47.36 4.74
C GLY A 205 62.85 -47.82 3.34
N ALA A 206 63.43 -46.95 2.51
CA ALA A 206 63.91 -47.38 1.18
C ALA A 206 65.05 -48.42 1.28
N ASP A 207 65.90 -48.33 2.30
CA ASP A 207 66.96 -49.32 2.59
C ASP A 207 66.39 -50.71 2.92
N GLN A 208 65.27 -50.76 3.65
CA GLN A 208 64.60 -52.01 4.02
C GLN A 208 64.00 -52.72 2.81
N ARG A 209 63.64 -51.95 1.77
CA ARG A 209 63.15 -52.45 0.47
C ARG A 209 64.26 -52.60 -0.57
N HIS A 210 65.52 -52.34 -0.19
CA HIS A 210 66.68 -52.35 -1.09
C HIS A 210 66.52 -51.48 -2.35
N ILE A 211 65.80 -50.36 -2.25
CA ILE A 211 65.61 -49.44 -3.38
C ILE A 211 66.92 -48.69 -3.63
N ARG A 212 67.32 -48.59 -4.89
CA ARG A 212 68.50 -47.80 -5.31
C ARG A 212 68.03 -46.48 -5.90
N PHE A 213 68.60 -45.37 -5.42
CA PHE A 213 68.35 -44.05 -6.01
C PHE A 213 69.45 -43.72 -7.03
N ASP A 214 69.04 -43.43 -8.26
CA ASP A 214 69.91 -42.90 -9.32
C ASP A 214 69.63 -41.41 -9.48
N VAL A 215 70.51 -40.57 -8.92
CA VAL A 215 70.32 -39.11 -8.86
C VAL A 215 71.22 -38.43 -9.89
N SER A 216 70.62 -37.62 -10.76
CA SER A 216 71.36 -36.79 -11.71
C SER A 216 70.84 -35.35 -11.71
N VAL A 217 71.72 -34.38 -11.46
CA VAL A 217 71.40 -32.95 -11.56
C VAL A 217 72.21 -32.31 -12.68
N ASP A 218 71.55 -31.67 -13.66
CA ASP A 218 72.20 -31.04 -14.82
C ASP A 218 71.70 -29.60 -15.04
N PRO A 219 72.59 -28.59 -14.99
CA PRO A 219 73.99 -28.63 -14.54
C PRO A 219 74.13 -29.05 -13.05
N ALA A 220 75.31 -29.51 -12.63
CA ALA A 220 75.53 -30.01 -11.26
C ALA A 220 75.34 -28.95 -10.15
N GLU A 221 75.46 -27.66 -10.48
CA GLU A 221 75.29 -26.54 -9.55
C GLU A 221 74.13 -25.64 -10.03
N VAL A 222 72.90 -25.99 -9.64
CA VAL A 222 71.69 -25.22 -9.98
C VAL A 222 71.14 -24.56 -8.71
N GLU A 223 71.29 -23.23 -8.62
CA GLU A 223 70.65 -22.43 -7.59
C GLU A 223 69.22 -22.04 -8.01
N ILE A 224 68.24 -22.28 -7.14
CA ILE A 224 66.85 -21.87 -7.32
C ILE A 224 66.40 -20.96 -6.17
N CYS A 225 65.44 -20.07 -6.45
CA CYS A 225 64.76 -19.32 -5.40
C CYS A 225 63.42 -20.00 -5.09
N ALA A 226 63.27 -20.62 -3.93
CA ALA A 226 62.02 -21.29 -3.55
C ALA A 226 61.84 -21.28 -2.02
N ASP A 227 60.69 -21.72 -1.53
CA ASP A 227 60.51 -22.04 -0.11
C ASP A 227 61.09 -23.44 0.15
N ALA A 228 62.22 -23.49 0.87
CA ALA A 228 62.96 -24.73 1.13
C ALA A 228 62.11 -25.80 1.83
N GLY A 229 61.30 -25.40 2.81
CA GLY A 229 60.46 -26.34 3.55
C GLY A 229 59.36 -26.92 2.69
N ARG A 230 58.72 -26.10 1.86
CA ARG A 230 57.65 -26.56 0.95
C ARG A 230 58.19 -27.39 -0.20
N LEU A 231 59.36 -27.06 -0.74
CA LEU A 231 59.95 -27.83 -1.83
C LEU A 231 60.51 -29.18 -1.33
N ALA A 232 61.08 -29.22 -0.12
CA ALA A 232 61.42 -30.47 0.55
C ALA A 232 60.18 -31.38 0.71
N GLN A 233 59.02 -30.79 1.04
CA GLN A 233 57.75 -31.52 1.12
C GLN A 233 57.32 -32.11 -0.24
N VAL A 234 57.51 -31.40 -1.35
CA VAL A 234 57.27 -31.94 -2.71
C VAL A 234 58.16 -33.13 -2.98
N ILE A 235 59.47 -33.00 -2.74
CA ILE A 235 60.45 -34.06 -2.96
C ILE A 235 60.12 -35.28 -2.10
N ALA A 236 59.85 -35.09 -0.81
CA ALA A 236 59.47 -36.17 0.11
C ALA A 236 58.21 -36.91 -0.37
N ASN A 237 57.17 -36.19 -0.83
CA ASN A 237 55.95 -36.79 -1.34
C ASN A 237 56.16 -37.59 -2.64
N LEU A 238 57.00 -37.11 -3.55
CA LEU A 238 57.30 -37.82 -4.79
C LEU A 238 58.18 -39.06 -4.54
N LEU A 239 59.17 -38.95 -3.65
CA LEU A 239 60.05 -40.07 -3.29
C LEU A 239 59.30 -41.13 -2.47
N ASP A 240 58.44 -40.76 -1.50
CA ASP A 240 57.61 -41.73 -0.77
C ASP A 240 56.69 -42.50 -1.73
N ASN A 241 56.09 -41.80 -2.69
CA ASN A 241 55.27 -42.43 -3.72
C ASN A 241 56.10 -43.42 -4.57
N ALA A 242 57.27 -43.00 -5.06
CA ALA A 242 58.16 -43.83 -5.86
C ALA A 242 58.65 -45.08 -5.11
N VAL A 243 59.08 -44.93 -3.85
CA VAL A 243 59.55 -46.05 -2.99
C VAL A 243 58.41 -47.02 -2.68
N ARG A 244 57.20 -46.51 -2.45
CA ARG A 244 56.03 -47.32 -2.13
C ARG A 244 55.60 -48.22 -3.29
N HIS A 245 55.66 -47.70 -4.51
CA HIS A 245 55.17 -48.38 -5.71
C HIS A 245 56.25 -49.15 -6.49
N SER A 246 57.53 -48.90 -6.22
CA SER A 246 58.64 -49.68 -6.78
C SER A 246 58.69 -51.13 -6.26
N PRO A 247 59.12 -52.09 -7.09
CA PRO A 247 59.41 -53.45 -6.64
C PRO A 247 60.63 -53.48 -5.70
N VAL A 248 60.72 -54.51 -4.85
CA VAL A 248 61.87 -54.71 -3.93
C VAL A 248 63.15 -54.88 -4.75
N GLY A 249 64.21 -54.13 -4.43
CA GLY A 249 65.45 -54.10 -5.21
C GLY A 249 65.42 -53.18 -6.45
N GLY A 250 64.28 -52.52 -6.70
CA GLY A 250 64.08 -51.62 -7.84
C GLY A 250 64.89 -50.34 -7.77
N THR A 251 64.94 -49.63 -8.89
CA THR A 251 65.68 -48.36 -9.02
C THR A 251 64.71 -47.19 -9.17
N VAL A 252 64.88 -46.13 -8.37
CA VAL A 252 64.16 -44.86 -8.52
C VAL A 252 65.13 -43.83 -9.09
N THR A 253 64.83 -43.33 -10.28
CA THR A 253 65.64 -42.30 -10.94
C THR A 253 65.09 -40.92 -10.61
N VAL A 254 65.94 -40.04 -10.07
CA VAL A 254 65.60 -38.65 -9.72
C VAL A 254 66.45 -37.73 -10.57
N ARG A 255 65.81 -36.92 -11.43
CA ARG A 255 66.49 -35.93 -12.27
C ARG A 255 66.09 -34.52 -11.87
N GLY A 256 67.07 -33.68 -11.57
CA GLY A 256 66.90 -32.25 -11.37
C GLY A 256 67.62 -31.48 -12.47
N GLY A 257 67.07 -30.36 -12.93
CA GLY A 257 67.82 -29.54 -13.87
C GLY A 257 67.08 -28.31 -14.37
N ALA A 258 67.84 -27.33 -14.85
CA ALA A 258 67.26 -26.17 -15.52
C ALA A 258 66.71 -26.60 -16.88
N ILE A 259 65.44 -26.31 -17.17
CA ILE A 259 64.86 -26.48 -18.51
C ILE A 259 65.30 -25.30 -19.40
N ASP A 260 65.19 -24.09 -18.85
CA ASP A 260 65.55 -22.84 -19.50
C ASP A 260 65.99 -21.80 -18.44
N THR A 261 66.25 -20.55 -18.85
CA THR A 261 66.70 -19.48 -17.93
C THR A 261 65.64 -19.05 -16.90
N GLN A 262 64.40 -19.51 -17.04
CA GLN A 262 63.26 -19.11 -16.21
C GLN A 262 62.60 -20.29 -15.49
N ARG A 263 62.89 -21.54 -15.85
CA ARG A 263 62.24 -22.74 -15.30
C ARG A 263 63.21 -23.89 -15.10
N TRP A 264 62.92 -24.70 -14.09
CA TRP A 264 63.62 -25.93 -13.77
C TRP A 264 62.62 -27.07 -13.58
N ALA A 265 63.10 -28.31 -13.70
CA ALA A 265 62.32 -29.52 -13.54
C ALA A 265 62.87 -30.40 -12.42
N LEU A 266 61.95 -31.05 -11.71
CA LEU A 266 62.19 -32.23 -10.91
C LEU A 266 61.43 -33.39 -11.53
N GLU A 267 62.13 -34.45 -11.89
CA GLU A 267 61.57 -35.67 -12.42
C GLU A 267 61.87 -36.84 -11.50
N VAL A 268 60.84 -37.62 -11.18
CA VAL A 268 60.96 -38.85 -10.40
C VAL A 268 60.35 -39.98 -11.23
N PHE A 269 61.15 -41.00 -11.49
CA PHE A 269 60.76 -42.19 -12.22
C PHE A 269 60.94 -43.43 -11.35
N ASP A 270 59.89 -44.23 -11.21
CA ASP A 270 59.90 -45.51 -10.50
C ASP A 270 59.69 -46.69 -11.45
N GLU A 271 60.05 -47.91 -11.02
CA GLU A 271 59.85 -49.16 -11.79
C GLU A 271 58.54 -49.89 -11.40
N GLY A 272 57.57 -49.17 -10.85
CA GLY A 272 56.29 -49.71 -10.38
C GLY A 272 55.29 -50.04 -11.49
N PRO A 273 54.02 -50.31 -11.13
CA PRO A 273 52.97 -50.66 -12.10
C PRO A 273 52.52 -49.51 -13.02
N GLY A 274 52.99 -48.28 -12.77
CA GLY A 274 52.61 -47.09 -13.52
C GLY A 274 51.23 -46.52 -13.18
N ILE A 275 50.92 -45.36 -13.77
CA ILE A 275 49.64 -44.65 -13.60
C ILE A 275 48.86 -44.71 -14.92
N PRO A 276 47.61 -45.23 -14.93
CA PRO A 276 46.78 -45.26 -16.13
C PRO A 276 46.50 -43.87 -16.71
N ALA A 277 46.48 -43.76 -18.04
CA ALA A 277 46.30 -42.48 -18.74
C ALA A 277 44.96 -41.80 -18.44
N ASP A 278 43.89 -42.55 -18.18
CA ASP A 278 42.58 -42.03 -17.78
C ASP A 278 42.57 -41.45 -16.36
N ARG A 279 43.63 -41.71 -15.57
CA ARG A 279 43.77 -41.27 -14.18
C ARG A 279 44.87 -40.25 -13.94
N ALA A 280 45.66 -39.92 -14.96
CA ALA A 280 46.81 -39.02 -14.87
C ALA A 280 46.47 -37.63 -14.28
N GLU A 281 45.28 -37.10 -14.53
CA GLU A 281 44.84 -35.82 -13.93
C GLU A 281 44.23 -36.03 -12.54
N SER A 282 43.57 -37.16 -12.30
CA SER A 282 42.86 -37.44 -11.04
C SER A 282 43.78 -37.75 -9.85
N VAL A 283 45.01 -38.23 -10.09
CA VAL A 283 45.98 -38.53 -9.01
C VAL A 283 46.47 -37.29 -8.27
N PHE A 284 46.33 -36.10 -8.86
CA PHE A 284 46.64 -34.82 -8.21
C PHE A 284 45.42 -34.22 -7.48
N THR A 285 44.26 -34.86 -7.55
CA THR A 285 43.07 -34.45 -6.78
C THR A 285 43.08 -35.04 -5.38
N ARG A 286 42.33 -34.43 -4.45
CA ARG A 286 42.26 -34.87 -3.05
C ARG A 286 41.77 -36.31 -2.97
N PHE A 287 42.48 -37.13 -2.20
CA PHE A 287 42.16 -38.55 -2.01
C PHE A 287 42.21 -39.36 -3.32
N GLY A 288 42.94 -38.87 -4.34
CA GLY A 288 43.16 -39.57 -5.59
C GLY A 288 44.08 -40.77 -5.41
N SER A 289 43.52 -41.94 -5.09
CA SER A 289 44.21 -43.24 -5.16
C SER A 289 43.51 -44.13 -6.18
N TRP A 290 44.27 -44.89 -6.96
CA TRP A 290 43.72 -45.86 -7.94
C TRP A 290 43.81 -47.32 -7.46
N ASN A 291 44.56 -47.60 -6.39
CA ASN A 291 44.72 -48.97 -5.89
C ASN A 291 44.47 -49.02 -4.36
N ASP A 292 43.44 -49.73 -3.93
CA ASP A 292 43.03 -49.88 -2.51
C ASP A 292 44.05 -50.66 -1.66
N SER A 293 45.09 -51.22 -2.28
CA SER A 293 46.03 -52.15 -1.64
C SER A 293 47.26 -51.47 -1.02
N GLY A 294 47.30 -50.13 -0.96
CA GLY A 294 48.55 -49.37 -0.78
C GLY A 294 48.58 -48.29 0.30
N GLY A 295 47.92 -48.44 1.44
CA GLY A 295 48.27 -47.78 2.71
C GLY A 295 48.55 -46.25 2.76
N GLY A 296 48.13 -45.44 1.78
CA GLY A 296 48.44 -44.00 1.68
C GLY A 296 47.20 -43.13 1.87
N THR A 297 47.38 -41.85 2.23
CA THR A 297 46.27 -40.91 2.47
C THR A 297 45.69 -40.31 1.18
N GLY A 298 46.34 -40.52 0.03
CA GLY A 298 45.94 -39.91 -1.25
C GLY A 298 46.05 -38.37 -1.26
N LEU A 299 46.72 -37.79 -0.27
CA LEU A 299 46.92 -36.34 -0.13
C LEU A 299 48.30 -35.89 -0.62
N GLY A 300 49.32 -36.75 -0.59
CA GLY A 300 50.71 -36.38 -0.89
C GLY A 300 50.92 -35.78 -2.29
N LEU A 301 50.37 -36.40 -3.34
CA LEU A 301 50.47 -35.88 -4.71
C LEU A 301 49.61 -34.62 -4.92
N ALA A 302 48.48 -34.50 -4.23
CA ALA A 302 47.66 -33.29 -4.24
C ALA A 302 48.38 -32.11 -3.56
N ILE A 303 49.09 -32.36 -2.45
CA ILE A 303 49.94 -31.38 -1.78
C ILE A 303 51.11 -30.99 -2.70
N ALA A 304 51.76 -31.97 -3.35
CA ALA A 304 52.84 -31.69 -4.29
C ALA A 304 52.39 -30.80 -5.46
N SER A 305 51.25 -31.12 -6.09
CA SER A 305 50.65 -30.29 -7.15
C SER A 305 50.36 -28.88 -6.68
N TRP A 306 49.75 -28.76 -5.51
CA TRP A 306 49.42 -27.46 -4.94
C TRP A 306 50.67 -26.63 -4.61
N VAL A 307 51.71 -27.22 -4.01
CA VAL A 307 52.96 -26.49 -3.73
C VAL A 307 53.63 -26.02 -5.02
N CYS A 308 53.61 -26.83 -6.08
CA CYS A 308 54.09 -26.42 -7.40
C CYS A 308 53.30 -25.22 -7.92
N GLU A 309 51.96 -25.26 -7.84
CA GLU A 309 51.08 -24.14 -8.25
C GLU A 309 51.33 -22.88 -7.42
N LEU A 310 51.55 -22.99 -6.11
CA LEU A 310 51.84 -21.86 -5.23
C LEU A 310 53.14 -21.13 -5.64
N HIS A 311 54.12 -21.88 -6.14
CA HIS A 311 55.36 -21.35 -6.69
C HIS A 311 55.23 -20.88 -8.15
N GLY A 312 54.04 -20.95 -8.77
CA GLY A 312 53.79 -20.61 -10.17
C GLY A 312 54.21 -21.68 -11.18
N GLY A 313 54.41 -22.91 -10.72
CA GLY A 313 54.75 -24.09 -11.51
C GLY A 313 53.58 -25.06 -11.67
N SER A 314 53.86 -26.27 -12.17
CA SER A 314 52.89 -27.36 -12.32
C SER A 314 53.54 -28.72 -12.13
N ILE A 315 52.74 -29.75 -11.88
CA ILE A 315 53.17 -31.16 -11.86
C ILE A 315 52.33 -31.97 -12.85
N SER A 316 52.92 -33.00 -13.46
CA SER A 316 52.26 -33.84 -14.45
C SER A 316 52.81 -35.27 -14.43
N VAL A 317 51.99 -36.22 -14.86
CA VAL A 317 52.42 -37.59 -15.17
C VAL A 317 52.87 -37.62 -16.63
N LEU A 318 54.09 -38.07 -16.89
CA LEU A 318 54.59 -38.30 -18.24
C LEU A 318 54.33 -39.74 -18.68
N PRO A 319 54.06 -39.99 -19.98
CA PRO A 319 53.94 -41.35 -20.50
C PRO A 319 55.23 -42.14 -20.30
N ALA A 320 55.12 -43.36 -19.78
CA ALA A 320 56.22 -44.30 -19.61
C ALA A 320 55.78 -45.72 -20.01
N ASP A 321 56.69 -46.50 -20.61
CA ASP A 321 56.42 -47.87 -21.06
C ASP A 321 56.30 -48.87 -19.88
N SER A 322 56.93 -48.54 -18.76
CA SER A 322 56.85 -49.25 -17.47
C SER A 322 57.15 -48.25 -16.35
N GLY A 323 56.54 -48.38 -15.17
CA GLY A 323 56.76 -47.44 -14.08
C GLY A 323 55.89 -46.19 -14.12
N ALA A 324 55.97 -45.34 -13.09
CA ALA A 324 55.38 -44.00 -13.12
C ALA A 324 56.47 -42.94 -13.28
N HIS A 325 56.25 -41.99 -14.19
CA HIS A 325 57.13 -40.83 -14.41
C HIS A 325 56.38 -39.56 -14.01
N LEU A 326 56.82 -38.92 -12.92
CA LEU A 326 56.27 -37.66 -12.45
C LEU A 326 57.26 -36.53 -12.77
N ARG A 327 56.77 -35.44 -13.37
CA ARG A 327 57.55 -34.23 -13.65
C ARG A 327 56.88 -33.01 -13.02
N ALA A 328 57.59 -32.36 -12.10
CA ALA A 328 57.27 -31.04 -11.58
C ALA A 328 58.11 -29.98 -12.30
N VAL A 329 57.48 -28.93 -12.81
CA VAL A 329 58.11 -27.80 -13.52
C VAL A 329 57.82 -26.53 -12.74
N LEU A 330 58.87 -25.87 -12.25
CA LEU A 330 58.75 -24.65 -11.43
C LEU A 330 59.60 -23.52 -12.02
N PRO A 331 59.24 -22.25 -11.79
CA PRO A 331 60.08 -21.13 -12.19
C PRO A 331 61.35 -21.03 -11.32
N THR A 332 62.46 -20.54 -11.88
CA THR A 332 63.72 -20.30 -11.15
C THR A 332 63.62 -19.13 -10.17
N VAL A 333 62.72 -18.18 -10.45
CA VAL A 333 62.30 -17.12 -9.54
C VAL A 333 60.77 -17.12 -9.50
N PRO A 334 60.14 -17.43 -8.35
CA PRO A 334 58.69 -17.43 -8.24
C PRO A 334 58.19 -16.00 -8.42
N SER A 335 57.35 -15.79 -9.43
CA SER A 335 56.57 -14.56 -9.55
C SER A 335 55.48 -14.64 -8.48
N PRO A 336 55.34 -13.67 -7.56
CA PRO A 336 54.18 -13.63 -6.69
C PRO A 336 52.96 -13.52 -7.60
N ALA A 337 52.22 -14.60 -7.76
CA ALA A 337 50.97 -14.58 -8.50
C ALA A 337 50.13 -13.44 -7.92
N SER A 338 49.66 -12.55 -8.80
CA SER A 338 48.79 -11.45 -8.46
C SER A 338 47.56 -12.01 -7.74
N VAL A 339 47.54 -11.87 -6.42
CA VAL A 339 46.32 -11.96 -5.63
C VAL A 339 45.35 -10.94 -6.24
N PRO A 340 44.16 -11.34 -6.70
CA PRO A 340 43.11 -10.36 -6.98
C PRO A 340 42.91 -9.59 -5.68
N GLU A 341 43.11 -8.27 -5.71
CA GLU A 341 42.78 -7.41 -4.58
C GLU A 341 41.42 -7.83 -4.00
N PRO A 342 41.30 -8.09 -2.69
CA PRO A 342 39.99 -8.22 -2.09
C PRO A 342 39.29 -6.89 -2.35
N THR A 343 38.28 -6.93 -3.21
CA THR A 343 37.36 -5.82 -3.39
C THR A 343 36.89 -5.47 -2.00
N LYS A 344 37.08 -4.21 -1.57
CA LYS A 344 36.64 -3.70 -0.27
C LYS A 344 35.15 -4.00 -0.11
N GLU A 345 34.86 -5.14 0.51
CA GLU A 345 33.53 -5.49 0.93
C GLU A 345 33.25 -4.63 2.16
N ASN A 346 32.31 -3.70 1.97
CA ASN A 346 31.79 -2.90 3.05
C ASN A 346 31.41 -3.82 4.20
N SER A 347 31.96 -3.49 5.37
CA SER A 347 31.63 -4.03 6.67
C SER A 347 30.14 -4.30 6.83
N VAL A 348 29.76 -5.58 6.75
CA VAL A 348 28.53 -6.07 7.38
C VAL A 348 28.83 -6.14 8.89
N PRO A 349 27.99 -5.55 9.75
CA PRO A 349 28.26 -5.50 11.17
C PRO A 349 28.26 -6.90 11.78
N HIS A 350 29.23 -7.15 12.67
CA HIS A 350 29.31 -8.33 13.52
C HIS A 350 27.93 -8.73 14.06
N ALA A 351 27.42 -9.87 13.60
CA ALA A 351 26.42 -10.62 14.34
C ALA A 351 27.15 -11.33 15.48
N SER A 352 26.82 -10.90 16.69
CA SER A 352 27.21 -11.48 17.96
C SER A 352 27.05 -13.00 17.98
N SER A 353 28.03 -13.66 18.60
CA SER A 353 27.99 -15.05 19.08
C SER A 353 26.59 -15.44 19.54
N ALA A 354 25.90 -16.26 18.72
CA ALA A 354 24.70 -16.95 19.13
C ALA A 354 25.09 -18.35 19.58
N ALA A 355 24.92 -18.58 20.88
CA ALA A 355 25.07 -19.86 21.54
C ALA A 355 24.34 -20.98 20.77
N VAL A 356 24.97 -22.15 20.77
CA VAL A 356 24.38 -23.43 20.37
C VAL A 356 23.05 -23.60 21.11
N ALA A 357 21.93 -23.44 20.39
CA ALA A 357 20.60 -23.72 20.89
C ALA A 357 20.13 -25.05 20.27
N GLU A 358 19.81 -25.97 21.17
CA GLU A 358 19.19 -27.27 20.92
C GLU A 358 17.92 -27.14 20.06
N PRO A 359 17.64 -28.06 19.11
CA PRO A 359 16.49 -27.94 18.22
C PRO A 359 15.18 -28.13 19.00
N PRO A 360 14.17 -27.25 18.83
CA PRO A 360 12.88 -27.44 19.48
C PRO A 360 12.11 -28.60 18.80
N PRO A 361 11.26 -29.32 19.54
CA PRO A 361 10.48 -30.41 18.97
C PRO A 361 9.53 -29.88 17.90
N ALA A 362 9.39 -30.67 16.83
CA ALA A 362 8.56 -30.40 15.67
C ALA A 362 7.15 -29.96 16.08
N ARG A 363 6.86 -28.66 15.95
CA ARG A 363 5.49 -28.16 16.00
C ARG A 363 4.85 -28.45 14.65
N SER A 364 3.83 -29.29 14.67
CA SER A 364 2.84 -29.49 13.60
C SER A 364 2.62 -28.19 12.83
N SER A 365 2.98 -28.21 11.54
CA SER A 365 2.67 -27.16 10.58
C SER A 365 1.15 -26.96 10.52
N ALA A 366 0.63 -25.97 11.25
CA ALA A 366 -0.68 -25.43 10.94
C ALA A 366 -0.62 -24.87 9.51
N PRO A 367 -1.66 -25.09 8.69
CA PRO A 367 -1.67 -24.61 7.31
C PRO A 367 -1.46 -23.10 7.30
N THR A 368 -0.42 -22.66 6.61
CA THR A 368 -0.12 -21.26 6.34
C THR A 368 -1.38 -20.61 5.76
N PRO A 369 -1.94 -19.54 6.36
CA PRO A 369 -3.11 -18.89 5.80
C PRO A 369 -2.79 -18.41 4.37
N PRO A 370 -3.75 -18.50 3.42
CA PRO A 370 -3.52 -18.09 2.05
C PRO A 370 -3.02 -16.63 2.00
N ALA A 371 -2.05 -16.37 1.12
CA ALA A 371 -1.45 -15.05 0.94
C ALA A 371 -2.55 -13.96 0.86
N ALA A 372 -2.50 -13.00 1.79
CA ALA A 372 -3.50 -11.94 1.87
C ALA A 372 -3.58 -11.17 0.54
N SER A 373 -4.80 -10.91 0.06
CA SER A 373 -5.02 -10.18 -1.19
C SER A 373 -4.23 -8.85 -1.23
N PRO A 374 -3.79 -8.36 -2.40
CA PRO A 374 -3.06 -7.10 -2.51
C PRO A 374 -3.79 -5.90 -1.89
N VAL A 375 -5.13 -5.92 -1.97
CA VAL A 375 -6.00 -4.93 -1.34
C VAL A 375 -5.92 -5.03 0.20
N ALA A 376 -5.90 -6.25 0.76
CA ALA A 376 -5.74 -6.44 2.19
C ALA A 376 -4.36 -5.98 2.72
N GLN A 377 -3.30 -6.10 1.92
CA GLN A 377 -1.97 -5.56 2.26
C GLN A 377 -1.96 -4.03 2.29
N LEU A 378 -2.64 -3.36 1.35
CA LEU A 378 -2.71 -1.90 1.27
C LEU A 378 -3.43 -1.27 2.47
N PHE A 379 -4.47 -1.93 3.00
CA PHE A 379 -5.29 -1.39 4.09
C PHE A 379 -4.89 -1.90 5.50
N GLY A 380 -4.02 -2.92 5.58
CA GLY A 380 -3.32 -3.37 6.78
C GLY A 380 -4.12 -3.37 8.09
N ASN A 381 -3.45 -2.97 9.18
CA ASN A 381 -4.03 -2.79 10.53
C ASN A 381 -5.01 -1.59 10.63
N ALA A 382 -5.06 -0.72 9.62
CA ALA A 382 -5.89 0.49 9.65
C ALA A 382 -7.39 0.19 9.44
N TRP A 383 -7.71 -0.77 8.57
CA TRP A 383 -9.09 -1.25 8.35
C TRP A 383 -9.14 -2.77 8.04
N PRO A 384 -8.93 -3.60 9.07
CA PRO A 384 -8.90 -5.05 8.91
C PRO A 384 -10.28 -5.61 8.51
N GLU A 385 -10.30 -6.62 7.62
CA GLU A 385 -11.52 -7.38 7.33
C GLU A 385 -11.72 -8.42 8.42
N ARG A 386 -12.73 -8.23 9.25
CA ARG A 386 -13.06 -9.16 10.32
C ARG A 386 -13.82 -10.36 9.77
N ASN A 387 -13.12 -11.36 9.23
CA ASN A 387 -13.59 -12.69 8.82
C ASN A 387 -15.09 -12.76 8.41
N GLN A 388 -15.52 -11.88 7.51
CA GLN A 388 -16.94 -11.74 7.17
C GLN A 388 -17.36 -12.87 6.23
N LYS A 389 -18.51 -13.49 6.54
CA LYS A 389 -19.16 -14.47 5.67
C LYS A 389 -19.72 -13.78 4.42
N ALA A 390 -19.76 -14.49 3.30
CA ALA A 390 -20.41 -14.03 2.08
C ALA A 390 -21.89 -13.65 2.36
N ARG A 391 -22.33 -12.51 1.83
CA ARG A 391 -23.70 -11.99 1.98
C ARG A 391 -24.32 -11.70 0.62
N PRO A 392 -24.75 -12.76 -0.11
CA PRO A 392 -25.34 -12.60 -1.44
C PRO A 392 -26.64 -11.79 -1.42
N ASP A 393 -27.38 -11.83 -0.32
CA ASP A 393 -28.59 -11.04 -0.05
C ASP A 393 -28.35 -9.53 -0.20
N LEU A 394 -27.24 -9.03 0.33
CA LEU A 394 -26.92 -7.60 0.25
C LEU A 394 -26.48 -7.18 -1.14
N VAL A 395 -25.73 -8.03 -1.85
CA VAL A 395 -25.37 -7.77 -3.25
C VAL A 395 -26.64 -7.70 -4.10
N LEU A 396 -27.58 -8.63 -3.91
CA LEU A 396 -28.86 -8.63 -4.60
C LEU A 396 -29.67 -7.36 -4.28
N GLY A 397 -29.69 -6.93 -3.01
CA GLY A 397 -30.31 -5.67 -2.59
C GLY A 397 -29.71 -4.44 -3.28
N CYS A 398 -28.37 -4.35 -3.36
CA CYS A 398 -27.69 -3.26 -4.05
C CYS A 398 -27.94 -3.27 -5.57
N VAL A 399 -27.98 -4.44 -6.19
CA VAL A 399 -28.37 -4.59 -7.61
C VAL A 399 -29.81 -4.15 -7.82
N GLY A 400 -30.73 -4.55 -6.94
CA GLY A 400 -32.13 -4.12 -6.98
C GLY A 400 -32.29 -2.60 -6.88
N VAL A 401 -31.52 -1.95 -5.99
CA VAL A 401 -31.47 -0.49 -5.89
C VAL A 401 -30.91 0.15 -7.17
N GLY A 402 -29.86 -0.45 -7.75
CA GLY A 402 -29.30 0.01 -9.03
C GLY A 402 -30.30 -0.09 -10.18
N VAL A 403 -31.03 -1.21 -10.30
CA VAL A 403 -32.09 -1.38 -11.30
C VAL A 403 -33.21 -0.36 -11.09
N LEU A 404 -33.64 -0.16 -9.85
CA LEU A 404 -34.65 0.85 -9.51
C LEU A 404 -34.20 2.26 -9.92
N ALA A 405 -32.94 2.62 -9.63
CA ALA A 405 -32.38 3.90 -10.02
C ALA A 405 -32.25 4.05 -11.55
N ALA A 406 -31.86 2.98 -12.25
CA ALA A 406 -31.78 2.94 -13.72
C ALA A 406 -33.14 3.12 -14.41
N LEU A 407 -34.22 2.66 -13.77
CA LEU A 407 -35.58 2.80 -14.30
C LEU A 407 -36.20 4.16 -13.96
N ILE A 408 -35.81 4.78 -12.83
CA ILE A 408 -36.45 5.99 -12.31
C ILE A 408 -35.66 7.26 -12.66
N LEU A 409 -34.36 7.34 -12.43
CA LEU A 409 -33.68 8.64 -12.55
C LEU A 409 -33.45 9.16 -13.99
N PRO A 410 -33.20 8.32 -14.99
CA PRO A 410 -32.84 8.77 -16.34
C PRO A 410 -33.94 9.53 -17.06
N GLU A 411 -33.54 10.42 -17.99
CA GLU A 411 -34.41 11.23 -18.86
C GLU A 411 -35.35 12.22 -18.15
N ARG A 412 -35.27 12.29 -16.81
CA ARG A 412 -35.96 13.29 -15.99
C ARG A 412 -35.11 14.53 -15.78
N ASN A 413 -35.68 15.68 -16.10
CA ASN A 413 -34.97 16.96 -15.99
C ASN A 413 -35.04 17.54 -14.58
N ASN A 414 -36.05 17.13 -13.79
CA ASN A 414 -36.32 17.71 -12.48
C ASN A 414 -36.22 16.70 -11.34
N ILE A 415 -35.71 17.14 -10.19
CA ILE A 415 -35.72 16.37 -8.95
C ILE A 415 -37.15 16.36 -8.38
N GLY A 416 -37.61 15.19 -7.96
CA GLY A 416 -38.96 14.99 -7.43
C GLY A 416 -39.13 13.66 -6.71
N LEU A 417 -40.35 13.13 -6.72
CA LEU A 417 -40.76 11.92 -6.00
C LEU A 417 -39.88 10.70 -6.32
N GLY A 418 -39.47 10.52 -7.57
CA GLY A 418 -38.61 9.43 -8.01
C GLY A 418 -37.23 9.45 -7.34
N ALA A 419 -36.61 10.64 -7.23
CA ALA A 419 -35.33 10.80 -6.56
C ALA A 419 -35.42 10.51 -5.05
N LEU A 420 -36.51 10.94 -4.41
CA LEU A 420 -36.79 10.63 -3.00
C LEU A 420 -36.95 9.12 -2.77
N LEU A 421 -37.72 8.46 -3.64
CA LEU A 421 -37.97 7.02 -3.56
C LEU A 421 -36.65 6.24 -3.67
N VAL A 422 -35.82 6.57 -4.66
CA VAL A 422 -34.48 5.95 -4.81
C VAL A 422 -33.64 6.22 -3.57
N LEU A 423 -33.59 7.46 -3.06
CA LEU A 423 -32.81 7.82 -1.88
C LEU A 423 -33.26 7.04 -0.62
N PHE A 424 -34.56 6.84 -0.43
CA PHE A 424 -35.12 6.10 0.71
C PHE A 424 -34.84 4.61 0.60
N VAL A 425 -34.93 4.02 -0.59
CA VAL A 425 -34.58 2.62 -0.83
C VAL A 425 -33.08 2.39 -0.64
N CYS A 426 -32.23 3.29 -1.14
CA CYS A 426 -30.79 3.33 -0.86
C CYS A 426 -30.51 3.34 0.65
N GLY A 427 -31.10 4.30 1.37
CA GLY A 427 -30.93 4.44 2.82
C GLY A 427 -31.46 3.24 3.60
N GLY A 428 -32.58 2.66 3.17
CA GLY A 428 -33.20 1.48 3.77
C GLY A 428 -32.31 0.23 3.68
N VAL A 429 -31.71 -0.03 2.52
CA VAL A 429 -30.76 -1.15 2.33
C VAL A 429 -29.52 -0.97 3.21
N VAL A 430 -28.93 0.24 3.22
CA VAL A 430 -27.76 0.56 4.05
C VAL A 430 -28.08 0.44 5.54
N PHE A 431 -29.25 0.92 5.97
CA PHE A 431 -29.72 0.83 7.36
C PHE A 431 -29.99 -0.62 7.79
N ALA A 432 -30.62 -1.43 6.93
CA ALA A 432 -30.90 -2.83 7.20
C ALA A 432 -29.62 -3.66 7.40
N ALA A 433 -28.58 -3.37 6.61
CA ALA A 433 -27.27 -3.99 6.67
C ALA A 433 -26.41 -3.53 7.87
N SER A 434 -26.70 -2.35 8.43
CA SER A 434 -25.90 -1.75 9.50
C SER A 434 -25.85 -2.59 10.77
N VAL A 435 -24.63 -2.89 11.23
CA VAL A 435 -24.38 -3.55 12.52
C VAL A 435 -24.87 -2.68 13.69
N ARG A 436 -24.92 -1.35 13.51
CA ARG A 436 -25.31 -0.39 14.55
C ARG A 436 -26.77 0.07 14.45
N LYS A 437 -27.62 -0.60 13.67
CA LYS A 437 -29.01 -0.17 13.43
C LYS A 437 -29.89 0.04 14.67
N ARG A 438 -29.58 -0.64 15.79
CA ARG A 438 -30.29 -0.47 17.08
C ARG A 438 -29.73 0.65 17.96
N ALA A 439 -28.63 1.30 17.58
CA ALA A 439 -28.07 2.38 18.36
C ALA A 439 -28.96 3.64 18.24
N PRO A 440 -29.31 4.31 19.36
CA PRO A 440 -30.19 5.47 19.33
C PRO A 440 -29.62 6.61 18.47
N TRP A 441 -28.30 6.76 18.45
CA TRP A 441 -27.59 7.70 17.58
C TRP A 441 -27.83 7.40 16.09
N THR A 442 -27.75 6.13 15.69
CA THR A 442 -27.96 5.71 14.30
C THR A 442 -29.42 5.92 13.88
N MET A 443 -30.37 5.62 14.77
CA MET A 443 -31.80 5.87 14.52
C MET A 443 -32.12 7.36 14.40
N ALA A 444 -31.58 8.20 15.30
CA ALA A 444 -31.77 9.64 15.24
C ALA A 444 -31.22 10.24 13.93
N LEU A 445 -30.01 9.84 13.53
CA LEU A 445 -29.43 10.30 12.27
C LEU A 445 -30.18 9.79 11.04
N ALA A 446 -30.71 8.55 11.08
CA ALA A 446 -31.55 8.02 10.00
C ALA A 446 -32.86 8.81 9.85
N LEU A 447 -33.52 9.14 10.98
CA LEU A 447 -34.73 9.96 10.99
C LEU A 447 -34.47 11.35 10.41
N VAL A 448 -33.42 12.03 10.86
CA VAL A 448 -33.05 13.36 10.35
C VAL A 448 -32.66 13.29 8.88
N SER A 449 -31.97 12.24 8.44
CA SER A 449 -31.61 12.03 7.04
C SER A 449 -32.84 11.83 6.15
N ALA A 450 -33.84 11.09 6.62
CA ALA A 450 -35.12 10.95 5.93
C ALA A 450 -35.87 12.28 5.83
N GLY A 451 -35.86 13.08 6.91
CA GLY A 451 -36.40 14.45 6.91
C GLY A 451 -35.70 15.35 5.88
N LEU A 452 -34.37 15.38 5.86
CA LEU A 452 -33.60 16.12 4.86
C LEU A 452 -33.87 15.62 3.44
N GLY A 453 -33.95 14.31 3.24
CA GLY A 453 -34.28 13.71 1.95
C GLY A 453 -35.65 14.17 1.44
N SER A 454 -36.65 14.29 2.32
CA SER A 454 -37.99 14.76 1.94
C SER A 454 -38.02 16.17 1.35
N LEU A 455 -37.00 17.01 1.62
CA LEU A 455 -36.88 18.34 1.02
C LEU A 455 -36.80 18.30 -0.51
N LEU A 456 -36.30 17.21 -1.12
CA LEU A 456 -36.25 17.04 -2.58
C LEU A 456 -37.64 17.02 -3.25
N VAL A 457 -38.69 16.73 -2.47
CA VAL A 457 -40.08 16.75 -2.93
C VAL A 457 -40.84 17.93 -2.36
N LEU A 458 -40.50 18.37 -1.15
CA LEU A 458 -41.19 19.49 -0.50
C LEU A 458 -40.82 20.85 -1.10
N ARG A 459 -39.59 20.99 -1.63
CA ARG A 459 -39.01 22.25 -2.10
C ARG A 459 -38.43 22.09 -3.49
N ASP A 460 -38.56 23.14 -4.29
CA ASP A 460 -37.96 23.25 -5.61
C ASP A 460 -36.81 24.25 -5.58
N ALA A 461 -35.75 23.86 -4.87
CA ALA A 461 -34.56 24.67 -4.66
C ALA A 461 -33.30 23.79 -4.80
N ASP A 462 -32.58 23.94 -5.91
CA ASP A 462 -31.40 23.12 -6.25
C ASP A 462 -30.31 23.23 -5.20
N TRP A 463 -30.02 24.45 -4.75
CA TRP A 463 -28.99 24.72 -3.74
C TRP A 463 -29.28 24.01 -2.42
N LEU A 464 -30.56 23.92 -2.04
CA LEU A 464 -31.01 23.26 -0.82
C LEU A 464 -30.92 21.74 -0.97
N SER A 465 -31.29 21.22 -2.14
CA SER A 465 -31.23 19.79 -2.46
C SER A 465 -29.80 19.26 -2.40
N VAL A 466 -28.84 19.97 -3.02
CA VAL A 466 -27.41 19.61 -2.98
C VAL A 466 -26.88 19.62 -1.55
N LEU A 467 -27.21 20.66 -0.77
CA LEU A 467 -26.78 20.78 0.62
C LEU A 467 -27.37 19.67 1.50
N ALA A 468 -28.65 19.35 1.32
CA ALA A 468 -29.34 18.29 2.06
C ALA A 468 -28.71 16.92 1.78
N VAL A 469 -28.45 16.59 0.51
CA VAL A 469 -27.81 15.31 0.13
C VAL A 469 -26.38 15.23 0.70
N LEU A 470 -25.59 16.29 0.63
CA LEU A 470 -24.24 16.31 1.19
C LEU A 470 -24.25 16.04 2.71
N ILE A 471 -25.18 16.67 3.44
CA ILE A 471 -25.34 16.45 4.88
C ILE A 471 -25.81 15.03 5.15
N VAL A 472 -26.79 14.50 4.41
CA VAL A 472 -27.26 13.12 4.52
C VAL A 472 -26.12 12.11 4.37
N VAL A 473 -25.18 12.34 3.44
CA VAL A 473 -23.99 11.50 3.29
C VAL A 473 -23.12 11.52 4.56
N VAL A 474 -22.84 12.71 5.11
CA VAL A 474 -22.05 12.87 6.34
C VAL A 474 -22.75 12.22 7.54
N LEU A 475 -24.07 12.41 7.68
CA LEU A 475 -24.87 11.79 8.75
C LEU A 475 -24.85 10.27 8.61
N THR A 476 -25.07 9.74 7.41
CA THR A 476 -25.06 8.30 7.14
C THR A 476 -23.70 7.70 7.53
N MET A 477 -22.59 8.27 7.06
CA MET A 477 -21.26 7.74 7.40
C MET A 477 -20.92 7.87 8.89
N SER A 478 -21.34 8.94 9.55
CA SER A 478 -21.22 9.09 11.00
C SER A 478 -22.05 8.05 11.76
N ALA A 479 -23.25 7.73 11.26
CA ALA A 479 -24.15 6.73 11.83
C ALA A 479 -23.60 5.30 11.70
N LEU A 480 -22.99 4.97 10.56
CA LEU A 480 -22.39 3.66 10.30
C LEU A 480 -21.11 3.43 11.13
N THR A 481 -20.22 4.41 11.15
CA THR A 481 -18.92 4.30 11.85
C THR A 481 -19.02 4.52 13.36
N GLY A 482 -20.02 5.27 13.82
CA GLY A 482 -20.17 5.66 15.22
C GLY A 482 -19.17 6.73 15.65
N ALA A 483 -18.82 7.65 14.76
CA ALA A 483 -17.87 8.74 15.02
C ALA A 483 -18.24 9.55 16.29
N ARG A 484 -17.21 9.94 17.06
CA ARG A 484 -17.36 10.68 18.33
C ARG A 484 -16.59 12.00 18.35
N ALA A 485 -15.69 12.22 17.40
CA ALA A 485 -14.84 13.40 17.32
C ALA A 485 -14.93 14.02 15.92
N VAL A 486 -14.62 15.30 15.78
CA VAL A 486 -14.63 16.01 14.48
C VAL A 486 -13.76 15.30 13.45
N ALA A 487 -12.52 14.95 13.82
CA ALA A 487 -11.63 14.20 12.93
C ALA A 487 -12.17 12.80 12.59
N ALA A 488 -12.87 12.15 13.52
CA ALA A 488 -13.51 10.86 13.27
C ALA A 488 -14.70 11.00 12.28
N THR A 489 -15.44 12.11 12.31
CA THR A 489 -16.52 12.40 11.35
C THR A 489 -15.96 12.61 9.95
N VAL A 490 -14.85 13.34 9.81
CA VAL A 490 -14.15 13.53 8.53
C VAL A 490 -13.63 12.19 7.99
N LEU A 491 -12.96 11.40 8.84
CA LEU A 491 -12.49 10.05 8.47
C LEU A 491 -13.65 9.12 8.12
N ALA A 492 -14.79 9.25 8.78
CA ALA A 492 -16.00 8.49 8.47
C ALA A 492 -16.52 8.83 7.07
N ALA A 493 -16.65 10.12 6.73
CA ALA A 493 -17.07 10.55 5.40
C ALA A 493 -16.09 10.04 4.32
N ALA A 494 -14.78 10.15 4.55
CA ALA A 494 -13.75 9.65 3.65
C ALA A 494 -13.73 8.13 3.50
N SER A 495 -14.28 7.38 4.46
CA SER A 495 -14.31 5.92 4.39
C SER A 495 -15.24 5.37 3.29
N TRP A 496 -16.23 6.15 2.85
CA TRP A 496 -17.19 5.73 1.83
C TRP A 496 -16.55 5.49 0.44
N PRO A 497 -15.83 6.45 -0.17
CA PRO A 497 -15.14 6.18 -1.44
C PRO A 497 -14.07 5.10 -1.30
N VAL A 498 -13.38 5.04 -0.16
CA VAL A 498 -12.36 4.02 0.12
C VAL A 498 -12.97 2.61 0.22
N ALA A 499 -14.22 2.50 0.68
CA ALA A 499 -14.94 1.24 0.78
C ALA A 499 -15.12 0.54 -0.57
N ALA A 500 -15.24 1.28 -1.68
CA ALA A 500 -15.37 0.71 -3.02
C ALA A 500 -14.17 -0.17 -3.38
N LEU A 501 -12.94 0.26 -3.01
CA LEU A 501 -11.72 -0.52 -3.20
C LEU A 501 -11.58 -1.62 -2.15
N ARG A 502 -11.83 -1.27 -0.88
CA ARG A 502 -11.64 -2.18 0.25
C ARG A 502 -12.61 -3.37 0.22
N GLY A 503 -13.82 -3.20 -0.31
CA GLY A 503 -14.88 -4.21 -0.34
C GLY A 503 -14.79 -5.25 -1.46
N LEU A 504 -13.88 -5.07 -2.44
CA LEU A 504 -13.73 -5.98 -3.59
C LEU A 504 -13.53 -7.46 -3.20
N PRO A 505 -12.72 -7.83 -2.18
CA PRO A 505 -12.57 -9.23 -1.79
C PRO A 505 -13.86 -9.85 -1.23
N LEU A 506 -14.64 -9.10 -0.45
CA LEU A 506 -15.93 -9.57 0.08
C LEU A 506 -16.97 -9.68 -1.05
N LEU A 507 -16.96 -8.74 -2.00
CA LEU A 507 -17.80 -8.79 -3.20
C LEU A 507 -17.51 -10.08 -3.99
N GLY A 508 -16.24 -10.37 -4.29
CA GLY A 508 -15.86 -11.59 -5.03
C GLY A 508 -16.30 -12.87 -4.33
N ARG A 509 -16.18 -12.94 -3.00
CA ARG A 509 -16.70 -14.06 -2.20
C ARG A 509 -18.23 -14.16 -2.23
N SER A 510 -18.93 -13.03 -2.22
CA SER A 510 -20.40 -12.99 -2.24
C SER A 510 -20.97 -13.33 -3.62
N ILE A 511 -20.34 -12.86 -4.70
CA ILE A 511 -20.69 -13.23 -6.08
C ILE A 511 -20.41 -14.72 -6.34
N SER A 512 -19.26 -15.24 -5.89
CA SER A 512 -18.95 -16.66 -6.05
C SER A 512 -19.84 -17.57 -5.20
N ALA A 513 -20.30 -17.11 -4.02
CA ALA A 513 -21.31 -17.81 -3.24
C ALA A 513 -22.68 -17.79 -3.94
N LEU A 514 -23.04 -16.66 -4.58
CA LEU A 514 -24.25 -16.53 -5.38
C LEU A 514 -24.23 -17.52 -6.56
N SER A 515 -23.12 -17.58 -7.32
CA SER A 515 -22.96 -18.49 -8.47
C SER A 515 -23.08 -19.98 -8.14
N ARG A 516 -22.76 -20.40 -6.89
CA ARG A 516 -22.89 -21.80 -6.46
C ARG A 516 -24.33 -22.24 -6.20
N HIS A 517 -25.29 -21.32 -6.13
CA HIS A 517 -26.69 -21.67 -5.90
C HIS A 517 -27.35 -22.13 -7.21
N SER A 518 -27.68 -23.43 -7.28
CA SER A 518 -28.28 -24.08 -8.47
C SER A 518 -29.61 -23.49 -8.95
N ILE A 519 -30.27 -22.67 -8.13
CA ILE A 519 -31.56 -22.03 -8.42
C ILE A 519 -31.43 -20.78 -9.30
N ILE A 520 -30.27 -20.13 -9.34
CA ILE A 520 -30.14 -18.82 -10.01
C ILE A 520 -30.26 -18.92 -11.53
N TRP A 521 -29.63 -19.92 -12.14
CA TRP A 521 -29.72 -20.11 -13.59
C TRP A 521 -31.15 -20.41 -14.07
N PRO A 522 -31.91 -21.30 -13.40
CA PRO A 522 -33.35 -21.46 -13.64
C PRO A 522 -34.13 -20.15 -13.47
N VAL A 523 -33.92 -19.41 -12.37
CA VAL A 523 -34.63 -18.14 -12.12
C VAL A 523 -34.30 -17.10 -13.19
N LEU A 524 -33.02 -16.90 -13.53
CA LEU A 524 -32.59 -15.98 -14.57
C LEU A 524 -33.18 -16.36 -15.93
N ARG A 525 -33.17 -17.66 -16.27
CA ARG A 525 -33.80 -18.18 -17.48
C ARG A 525 -35.31 -17.89 -17.49
N THR A 526 -36.01 -18.14 -16.39
CA THR A 526 -37.44 -17.82 -16.26
C THR A 526 -37.69 -16.33 -16.39
N VAL A 527 -36.88 -15.47 -15.76
CA VAL A 527 -37.00 -14.00 -15.88
C VAL A 527 -36.79 -13.57 -17.33
N VAL A 528 -35.74 -14.06 -18.00
CA VAL A 528 -35.47 -13.73 -19.41
C VAL A 528 -36.62 -14.19 -20.30
N ILE A 529 -37.13 -15.40 -20.11
CA ILE A 529 -38.28 -15.92 -20.88
C ILE A 529 -39.53 -15.08 -20.59
N SER A 530 -39.80 -14.74 -19.33
CA SER A 530 -40.95 -13.90 -18.95
C SER A 530 -40.84 -12.49 -19.51
N VAL A 531 -39.65 -11.88 -19.51
CA VAL A 531 -39.43 -10.55 -20.10
C VAL A 531 -39.57 -10.62 -21.63
N ALA A 532 -39.00 -11.63 -22.27
CA ALA A 532 -39.15 -11.83 -23.71
C ALA A 532 -40.63 -12.04 -24.09
N ALA A 533 -41.36 -12.85 -23.32
CA ALA A 533 -42.80 -13.03 -23.49
C ALA A 533 -43.55 -11.71 -23.26
N LEU A 534 -43.22 -10.95 -22.21
CA LEU A 534 -43.85 -9.66 -21.93
C LEU A 534 -43.61 -8.64 -23.05
N VAL A 535 -42.41 -8.58 -23.62
CA VAL A 535 -42.09 -7.67 -24.74
C VAL A 535 -42.82 -8.09 -26.00
N ILE A 536 -42.80 -9.40 -26.33
CA ILE A 536 -43.45 -9.92 -27.53
C ILE A 536 -44.98 -9.75 -27.43
N PHE A 537 -45.60 -10.29 -26.39
CA PHE A 537 -47.05 -10.22 -26.20
C PHE A 537 -47.51 -8.80 -25.87
N GLY A 538 -46.78 -8.06 -25.04
CA GLY A 538 -47.09 -6.68 -24.70
C GLY A 538 -47.03 -5.76 -25.91
N GLY A 539 -46.01 -5.90 -26.77
CA GLY A 539 -45.93 -5.15 -28.04
C GLY A 539 -47.03 -5.54 -29.04
N LEU A 540 -47.35 -6.83 -29.15
CA LEU A 540 -48.46 -7.31 -29.98
C LEU A 540 -49.82 -6.78 -29.50
N PHE A 541 -50.08 -6.77 -28.20
CA PHE A 541 -51.32 -6.21 -27.65
C PHE A 541 -51.35 -4.68 -27.73
N ALA A 542 -50.23 -3.99 -27.49
CA ALA A 542 -50.12 -2.54 -27.60
C ALA A 542 -50.34 -2.04 -29.03
N SER A 543 -49.85 -2.78 -30.02
CA SER A 543 -50.09 -2.49 -31.45
C SER A 543 -51.49 -2.88 -31.93
N GLY A 544 -52.11 -3.89 -31.31
CA GLY A 544 -53.44 -4.38 -31.66
C GLY A 544 -54.60 -3.64 -31.02
N ASP A 545 -54.41 -2.97 -29.88
CA ASP A 545 -55.45 -2.27 -29.12
C ASP A 545 -55.00 -0.88 -28.68
N ALA A 546 -55.75 0.16 -29.06
CA ALA A 546 -55.37 1.56 -28.81
C ALA A 546 -55.42 1.98 -27.34
N ILE A 547 -56.30 1.36 -26.52
CA ILE A 547 -56.36 1.66 -25.08
C ILE A 547 -55.14 1.02 -24.40
N PHE A 548 -54.86 -0.24 -24.71
CA PHE A 548 -53.69 -0.95 -24.19
C PHE A 548 -52.38 -0.31 -24.66
N GLY A 549 -52.31 0.14 -25.91
CA GLY A 549 -51.19 0.92 -26.45
C GLY A 549 -50.95 2.21 -25.67
N SER A 550 -52.01 2.98 -25.38
CA SER A 550 -51.88 4.22 -24.60
C SER A 550 -51.41 4.01 -23.14
N TRP A 551 -51.72 2.84 -22.55
CA TRP A 551 -51.18 2.46 -21.24
C TRP A 551 -49.74 1.99 -21.34
N ALA A 552 -49.43 1.19 -22.37
CA ALA A 552 -48.08 0.71 -22.64
C ALA A 552 -47.11 1.87 -22.89
N ASP A 553 -47.48 2.86 -23.70
CA ASP A 553 -46.66 4.06 -23.98
C ASP A 553 -46.42 4.92 -22.73
N ARG A 554 -47.33 4.88 -21.74
CA ARG A 554 -47.14 5.58 -20.45
C ARG A 554 -46.32 4.80 -19.43
N ILE A 555 -46.27 3.47 -19.53
CA ILE A 555 -45.67 2.59 -18.53
C ILE A 555 -44.29 2.08 -18.98
N ILE A 556 -44.12 1.81 -20.27
CA ILE A 556 -42.89 1.30 -20.86
C ILE A 556 -42.04 2.51 -21.27
N PRO A 557 -40.92 2.77 -20.59
CA PRO A 557 -40.11 3.94 -20.89
C PRO A 557 -39.37 3.72 -22.21
N ASP A 558 -39.38 4.70 -23.12
CA ASP A 558 -38.71 4.63 -24.43
C ASP A 558 -37.25 4.17 -24.28
N VAL A 559 -36.94 2.96 -24.74
CA VAL A 559 -35.59 2.38 -24.62
C VAL A 559 -34.83 2.64 -25.91
N ASN A 560 -34.45 3.89 -26.14
CA ASN A 560 -33.48 4.22 -27.19
C ASN A 560 -32.09 3.69 -26.82
N ALA A 561 -31.28 3.31 -27.82
CA ALA A 561 -29.95 2.73 -27.59
C ALA A 561 -29.04 3.63 -26.73
N ASP A 562 -29.13 4.94 -26.90
CA ASP A 562 -28.39 5.93 -26.11
C ASP A 562 -28.92 6.04 -24.66
N GLY A 563 -30.25 5.95 -24.47
CA GLY A 563 -30.90 5.93 -23.16
C GLY A 563 -30.57 4.68 -22.35
N PHE A 564 -30.42 3.52 -23.01
CA PHE A 564 -30.00 2.29 -22.34
C PHE A 564 -28.61 2.38 -21.70
N VAL A 565 -27.66 3.05 -22.38
CA VAL A 565 -26.30 3.25 -21.85
C VAL A 565 -26.35 4.15 -20.62
N TYR A 566 -27.05 5.27 -20.68
CA TYR A 566 -27.20 6.19 -19.55
C TYR A 566 -27.91 5.51 -18.35
N ARG A 567 -28.99 4.77 -18.60
CA ARG A 567 -29.70 3.99 -17.56
C ARG A 567 -28.82 2.95 -16.89
N SER A 568 -28.09 2.17 -17.69
CA SER A 568 -27.14 1.16 -17.20
C SER A 568 -26.04 1.79 -16.35
N PHE A 569 -25.53 2.94 -16.80
CA PHE A 569 -24.52 3.72 -16.08
C PHE A 569 -25.06 4.20 -14.73
N VAL A 570 -26.23 4.85 -14.70
CA VAL A 570 -26.86 5.34 -13.47
C VAL A 570 -27.12 4.20 -12.49
N GLY A 571 -27.64 3.07 -12.98
CA GLY A 571 -27.89 1.90 -12.14
C GLY A 571 -26.62 1.29 -11.56
N PHE A 572 -25.55 1.18 -12.35
CA PHE A 572 -24.27 0.70 -11.87
C PHE A 572 -23.64 1.66 -10.85
N PHE A 573 -23.73 2.98 -11.10
CA PHE A 573 -23.20 4.01 -10.20
C PHE A 573 -23.96 4.03 -8.86
N VAL A 574 -25.29 4.08 -8.89
CA VAL A 574 -26.12 4.08 -7.67
C VAL A 574 -25.99 2.73 -6.94
N GLY A 575 -26.06 1.60 -7.65
CA GLY A 575 -25.86 0.27 -7.04
C GLY A 575 -24.47 0.13 -6.40
N GLY A 576 -23.42 0.58 -7.08
CA GLY A 576 -22.04 0.56 -6.59
C GLY A 576 -21.80 1.46 -5.37
N THR A 577 -22.38 2.66 -5.37
CA THR A 577 -22.29 3.60 -4.22
C THR A 577 -23.01 3.06 -2.99
N VAL A 578 -24.19 2.47 -3.16
CA VAL A 578 -24.95 1.79 -2.09
C VAL A 578 -24.22 0.56 -1.59
N LEU A 579 -23.60 -0.20 -2.48
CA LEU A 579 -22.77 -1.35 -2.11
C LEU A 579 -21.56 -0.92 -1.27
N ALA A 580 -20.87 0.16 -1.65
CA ALA A 580 -19.76 0.70 -0.87
C ALA A 580 -20.22 1.16 0.53
N ALA A 581 -21.37 1.86 0.63
CA ALA A 581 -21.96 2.25 1.90
C ALA A 581 -22.35 1.03 2.75
N THR A 582 -22.90 0.00 2.11
CA THR A 582 -23.29 -1.27 2.75
C THR A 582 -22.06 -2.01 3.28
N TYR A 583 -20.92 -1.98 2.57
CA TYR A 583 -19.66 -2.49 3.09
C TYR A 583 -19.22 -1.78 4.38
N VAL A 584 -19.31 -0.44 4.43
CA VAL A 584 -19.06 0.33 5.67
C VAL A 584 -20.04 -0.06 6.77
N ALA A 585 -21.29 -0.34 6.42
CA ALA A 585 -22.34 -0.70 7.37
C ALA A 585 -22.07 -2.04 8.07
N ILE A 586 -21.50 -3.02 7.35
CA ILE A 586 -21.17 -4.35 7.89
C ILE A 586 -19.77 -4.37 8.50
N ASN A 587 -18.81 -3.62 7.95
CA ASN A 587 -17.42 -3.54 8.42
C ASN A 587 -17.00 -2.10 8.78
N PRO A 588 -17.59 -1.46 9.80
CA PRO A 588 -17.29 -0.07 10.09
C PRO A 588 -15.82 0.13 10.52
N PRO A 589 -15.08 1.06 9.91
CA PRO A 589 -13.68 1.32 10.23
C PRO A 589 -13.51 1.88 11.66
N PRO A 590 -12.36 1.64 12.31
CA PRO A 590 -12.07 2.13 13.65
C PRO A 590 -11.67 3.63 13.67
N VAL A 591 -12.49 4.49 13.09
CA VAL A 591 -12.22 5.93 12.91
C VAL A 591 -11.97 6.69 14.22
N ASN A 592 -12.54 6.23 15.33
CA ASN A 592 -12.36 6.85 16.64
C ASN A 592 -10.95 6.60 17.22
N ASN A 593 -10.29 5.51 16.82
CA ASN A 593 -8.93 5.18 17.28
C ASN A 593 -7.89 5.96 16.48
N ALA A 594 -8.08 6.06 15.15
CA ALA A 594 -7.23 6.87 14.28
C ALA A 594 -7.31 8.37 14.60
N ALA A 595 -8.49 8.87 15.00
CA ALA A 595 -8.69 10.25 15.41
C ALA A 595 -8.10 10.61 16.79
N MET A 596 -7.57 9.63 17.54
CA MET A 596 -7.00 9.81 18.89
C MET A 596 -5.51 10.18 18.91
N VAL A 597 -4.92 10.61 17.77
CA VAL A 597 -3.62 11.33 17.76
C VAL A 597 -3.81 12.67 18.47
N SER A 598 -3.84 12.59 19.80
CA SER A 598 -4.06 13.68 20.72
C SER A 598 -2.76 14.45 20.77
N GLY A 599 -2.76 15.69 20.28
CA GLY A 599 -1.57 16.54 20.40
C GLY A 599 -1.18 16.63 21.88
N LYS A 600 0.10 16.40 22.18
CA LYS A 600 0.61 16.52 23.56
C LYS A 600 0.26 17.94 24.09
N PRO A 601 -0.29 18.06 25.30
CA PRO A 601 -0.58 19.37 25.88
C PRO A 601 0.72 20.16 26.06
N VAL A 602 0.62 21.49 25.96
CA VAL A 602 1.78 22.36 26.17
C VAL A 602 2.25 22.28 27.62
N HIS A 603 3.56 22.32 27.84
CA HIS A 603 4.13 22.20 29.18
C HIS A 603 3.96 23.47 30.01
N ARG A 604 4.02 24.65 29.37
CA ARG A 604 3.94 25.94 30.06
C ARG A 604 2.60 26.62 29.82
N ARG A 605 2.02 27.20 30.88
CA ARG A 605 0.70 27.87 30.84
C ARG A 605 0.66 29.04 29.85
N PHE A 606 1.75 29.82 29.74
CA PHE A 606 1.76 31.01 28.90
C PHE A 606 1.64 30.70 27.40
N GLU A 607 2.06 29.50 26.94
CA GLU A 607 2.03 29.12 25.52
C GLU A 607 0.63 29.09 24.92
N TRP A 608 -0.40 28.84 25.73
CA TRP A 608 -1.80 28.88 25.29
C TRP A 608 -2.57 30.07 25.89
N LEU A 609 -2.24 30.48 27.12
CA LEU A 609 -2.99 31.52 27.82
C LEU A 609 -2.70 32.92 27.30
N VAL A 610 -1.45 33.24 26.91
CA VAL A 610 -1.10 34.57 26.39
C VAL A 610 -1.75 34.84 25.03
N PRO A 611 -1.65 33.95 24.02
CA PRO A 611 -2.35 34.15 22.76
C PRO A 611 -3.87 34.25 22.94
N LEU A 612 -4.45 33.39 23.79
CA LEU A 612 -5.88 33.43 24.09
C LEU A 612 -6.30 34.73 24.79
N GLY A 613 -5.51 35.18 25.77
CA GLY A 613 -5.72 36.44 26.48
C GLY A 613 -5.65 37.66 25.56
N LEU A 614 -4.74 37.66 24.59
CA LEU A 614 -4.66 38.70 23.56
C LEU A 614 -5.94 38.74 22.70
N VAL A 615 -6.44 37.58 22.27
CA VAL A 615 -7.71 37.50 21.52
C VAL A 615 -8.87 38.03 22.36
N ILE A 616 -8.96 37.64 23.62
CA ILE A 616 -9.99 38.16 24.56
C ILE A 616 -9.89 39.69 24.69
N ALA A 617 -8.69 40.23 24.85
CA ALA A 617 -8.49 41.68 24.97
C ALA A 617 -8.93 42.42 23.69
N ILE A 618 -8.58 41.91 22.51
CA ILE A 618 -9.02 42.47 21.22
C ILE A 618 -10.55 42.46 21.10
N PHE A 619 -11.20 41.35 21.48
CA PHE A 619 -12.66 41.27 21.50
C PHE A 619 -13.28 42.30 22.45
N GLY A 620 -12.68 42.49 23.63
CA GLY A 620 -13.11 43.51 24.58
C GLY A 620 -13.02 44.93 24.01
N VAL A 621 -11.89 45.28 23.39
CA VAL A 621 -11.70 46.59 22.73
C VAL A 621 -12.69 46.79 21.58
N PHE A 622 -12.89 45.74 20.77
CA PHE A 622 -13.82 45.78 19.65
C PHE A 622 -15.27 46.01 20.11
N LEU A 623 -15.72 45.27 21.13
CA LEU A 623 -17.06 45.45 21.70
C LEU A 623 -17.23 46.81 22.37
N ALA A 624 -16.18 47.35 23.02
CA ALA A 624 -16.22 48.70 23.56
C ALA A 624 -16.40 49.76 22.45
N ALA A 625 -15.69 49.61 21.32
CA ALA A 625 -15.85 50.48 20.16
C ALA A 625 -17.23 50.36 19.50
N GLN A 626 -17.81 49.16 19.45
CA GLN A 626 -19.17 48.97 18.96
C GLN A 626 -20.21 49.59 19.90
N ALA A 627 -20.06 49.40 21.21
CA ALA A 627 -20.95 49.98 22.19
C ALA A 627 -20.91 51.51 22.15
N SER A 628 -19.73 52.11 21.99
CA SER A 628 -19.61 53.57 21.82
C SER A 628 -20.27 54.06 20.54
N ALA A 629 -20.16 53.30 19.43
CA ALA A 629 -20.86 53.61 18.19
C ALA A 629 -22.39 53.52 18.34
N MET A 630 -22.91 52.53 19.08
CA MET A 630 -24.35 52.37 19.34
C MET A 630 -24.91 53.49 20.22
N TRP A 631 -24.21 53.90 21.28
CA TRP A 631 -24.64 55.01 22.14
C TRP A 631 -24.44 56.39 21.53
N GLY A 632 -23.43 56.56 20.66
CA GLY A 632 -23.13 57.84 20.01
C GLY A 632 -24.10 58.23 18.89
N GLY A 633 -24.91 57.30 18.39
CA GLY A 633 -25.88 57.54 17.32
C GLY A 633 -25.24 57.84 15.95
N HIS A 634 -26.09 58.22 14.97
CA HIS A 634 -25.71 58.45 13.58
C HIS A 634 -24.60 59.51 13.43
N ASP A 635 -24.68 60.59 14.21
CA ASP A 635 -23.73 61.71 14.18
C ASP A 635 -22.33 61.34 14.67
N TYR A 636 -22.22 60.36 15.58
CA TYR A 636 -20.93 59.90 16.08
C TYR A 636 -20.19 59.05 15.04
N VAL A 637 -20.88 58.11 14.40
CA VAL A 637 -20.32 57.25 13.35
C VAL A 637 -19.88 58.08 12.15
N GLN A 638 -20.70 59.04 11.72
CA GLN A 638 -20.36 59.90 10.58
C GLN A 638 -19.17 60.82 10.88
N ARG A 639 -19.08 61.40 12.08
CA ARG A 639 -17.92 62.24 12.48
C ARG A 639 -16.61 61.46 12.60
N THR A 640 -16.67 60.20 13.01
CA THR A 640 -15.47 59.38 13.26
C THR A 640 -14.99 58.60 12.05
N THR A 641 -15.91 58.08 11.22
CA THR A 641 -15.57 57.22 10.07
C THR A 641 -15.76 57.89 8.71
N GLY A 642 -16.53 58.98 8.64
CA GLY A 642 -16.90 59.62 7.38
C GLY A 642 -17.95 58.84 6.57
N LEU A 643 -18.39 57.67 7.03
CA LEU A 643 -19.39 56.84 6.36
C LEU A 643 -20.80 57.21 6.79
N THR A 644 -21.76 57.12 5.87
CA THR A 644 -23.17 57.12 6.24
C THR A 644 -23.50 55.87 7.08
N TYR A 645 -24.53 55.92 7.91
CA TYR A 645 -24.87 54.76 8.76
C TYR A 645 -25.18 53.51 7.92
N ALA A 646 -25.79 53.67 6.75
CA ALA A 646 -26.05 52.58 5.81
C ALA A 646 -24.76 52.01 5.18
N GLU A 647 -23.77 52.87 4.88
CA GLU A 647 -22.46 52.44 4.41
C GLU A 647 -21.63 51.77 5.50
N TYR A 648 -21.71 52.31 6.71
CA TYR A 648 -21.11 51.71 7.88
C TYR A 648 -21.66 50.29 8.05
N VAL A 649 -22.99 50.09 8.01
CA VAL A 649 -23.63 48.80 8.29
C VAL A 649 -23.24 47.65 7.34
N HIS A 650 -22.92 47.91 6.06
CA HIS A 650 -22.54 46.83 5.12
C HIS A 650 -21.06 46.42 5.22
N GLN A 651 -20.16 47.31 5.64
CA GLN A 651 -18.72 47.01 5.69
C GLN A 651 -18.36 46.02 6.80
N GLY A 652 -17.58 45.00 6.45
CA GLY A 652 -17.00 44.07 7.42
C GLY A 652 -17.96 43.03 7.98
N PHE A 653 -19.20 42.90 7.48
CA PHE A 653 -20.10 41.84 7.93
C PHE A 653 -19.53 40.43 7.69
N GLY A 654 -18.98 40.17 6.49
CA GLY A 654 -18.31 38.89 6.21
C GLY A 654 -17.09 38.64 7.12
N GLN A 655 -16.43 39.71 7.58
CA GLN A 655 -15.32 39.60 8.54
C GLN A 655 -15.84 39.20 9.92
N LEU A 656 -17.00 39.70 10.37
CA LEU A 656 -17.62 39.30 11.64
C LEU A 656 -17.96 37.81 11.66
N VAL A 657 -18.53 37.28 10.57
CA VAL A 657 -18.81 35.84 10.42
C VAL A 657 -17.51 35.03 10.49
N ALA A 658 -16.46 35.48 9.80
CA ALA A 658 -15.15 34.85 9.85
C ALA A 658 -14.54 34.87 11.26
N VAL A 659 -14.74 35.96 12.02
CA VAL A 659 -14.30 36.10 13.41
C VAL A 659 -15.02 35.10 14.32
N THR A 660 -16.34 34.92 14.18
CA THR A 660 -17.11 33.92 14.95
C THR A 660 -16.60 32.50 14.64
N PHE A 661 -16.38 32.16 13.37
CA PHE A 661 -15.80 30.87 12.97
C PHE A 661 -14.38 30.67 13.53
N LEU A 662 -13.51 31.67 13.38
CA LEU A 662 -12.13 31.62 13.89
C LEU A 662 -12.10 31.52 15.42
N THR A 663 -13.11 32.06 16.10
CA THR A 663 -13.28 31.89 17.55
C THR A 663 -13.54 30.44 17.91
N LEU A 664 -14.45 29.74 17.21
CA LEU A 664 -14.69 28.31 17.42
C LEU A 664 -13.42 27.48 17.19
N VAL A 665 -12.62 27.83 16.18
CA VAL A 665 -11.30 27.21 15.93
C VAL A 665 -10.34 27.48 17.09
N THR A 666 -10.27 28.73 17.56
CA THR A 666 -9.41 29.17 18.67
C THR A 666 -9.77 28.42 19.95
N VAL A 667 -11.07 28.33 20.26
CA VAL A 667 -11.61 27.54 21.37
C VAL A 667 -11.20 26.07 21.24
N ALA A 668 -11.37 25.47 20.06
CA ALA A 668 -11.02 24.06 19.83
C ALA A 668 -9.51 23.80 19.98
N LEU A 669 -8.65 24.71 19.50
CA LEU A 669 -7.20 24.62 19.64
C LEU A 669 -6.76 24.78 21.10
N ALA A 670 -7.25 25.81 21.78
CA ALA A 670 -6.96 26.05 23.20
C ALA A 670 -7.43 24.86 24.06
N ALA A 671 -8.64 24.33 23.83
CA ALA A 671 -9.15 23.16 24.54
C ALA A 671 -8.33 21.88 24.30
N ARG A 672 -7.68 21.74 23.14
CA ARG A 672 -6.79 20.60 22.82
C ARG A 672 -5.39 20.75 23.40
N LYS A 673 -4.85 21.98 23.45
CA LYS A 673 -3.46 22.25 23.87
C LYS A 673 -3.31 22.52 25.36
N ALA A 674 -4.34 23.03 26.04
CA ALA A 674 -4.25 23.42 27.45
C ALA A 674 -4.04 22.21 28.39
N PRO A 675 -3.12 22.30 29.37
CA PRO A 675 -2.93 21.28 30.40
C PRO A 675 -4.16 21.17 31.30
N ARG A 676 -4.48 19.95 31.76
CA ARG A 676 -5.65 19.67 32.64
C ARG A 676 -5.26 18.98 33.95
N VAL A 677 -3.99 19.14 34.35
CA VAL A 677 -3.37 18.39 35.46
C VAL A 677 -3.90 18.89 36.80
N THR A 678 -3.88 20.20 37.05
CA THR A 678 -4.34 20.78 38.33
C THR A 678 -5.77 21.33 38.25
N ALA A 679 -6.43 21.47 39.41
CA ALA A 679 -7.75 22.11 39.50
C ALA A 679 -7.72 23.57 39.01
N ASN A 680 -6.63 24.29 39.29
CA ASN A 680 -6.44 25.66 38.83
C ASN A 680 -6.29 25.74 37.30
N ASP A 681 -5.60 24.79 36.66
CA ASP A 681 -5.51 24.76 35.18
C ASP A 681 -6.88 24.59 34.52
N ARG A 682 -7.74 23.75 35.11
CA ARG A 682 -9.11 23.54 34.62
C ARG A 682 -9.98 24.79 34.83
N LEU A 683 -9.82 25.47 35.97
CA LEU A 683 -10.53 26.72 36.25
C LEU A 683 -10.12 27.81 35.26
N LEU A 684 -8.81 28.04 35.08
CA LEU A 684 -8.27 29.00 34.12
C LEU A 684 -8.77 28.72 32.71
N LEU A 685 -8.70 27.46 32.25
CA LEU A 685 -9.22 27.08 30.94
C LEU A 685 -10.71 27.40 30.78
N ASN A 686 -11.53 27.01 31.76
CA ASN A 686 -12.97 27.23 31.68
C ASN A 686 -13.34 28.72 31.74
N VAL A 687 -12.67 29.51 32.58
CA VAL A 687 -12.91 30.95 32.69
C VAL A 687 -12.48 31.67 31.42
N SER A 688 -11.29 31.39 30.88
CA SER A 688 -10.80 32.05 29.67
C SER A 688 -11.64 31.67 28.43
N LEU A 689 -11.98 30.39 28.26
CA LEU A 689 -12.85 29.95 27.16
C LEU A 689 -14.28 30.48 27.33
N GLY A 690 -14.80 30.49 28.57
CA GLY A 690 -16.11 31.04 28.88
C GLY A 690 -16.19 32.52 28.54
N LEU A 691 -15.20 33.32 28.95
CA LEU A 691 -15.11 34.73 28.64
C LEU A 691 -15.02 34.97 27.12
N LEU A 692 -14.17 34.23 26.41
CA LEU A 692 -14.09 34.33 24.95
C LEU A 692 -15.44 34.00 24.28
N CYS A 693 -16.13 32.95 24.73
CA CYS A 693 -17.44 32.58 24.18
C CYS A 693 -18.52 33.64 24.44
N VAL A 694 -18.54 34.25 25.63
CA VAL A 694 -19.48 35.33 25.97
C VAL A 694 -19.23 36.56 25.11
N LEU A 695 -17.97 36.98 24.96
CA LEU A 695 -17.63 38.11 24.08
C LEU A 695 -17.98 37.80 22.62
N ALA A 696 -17.71 36.59 22.15
CA ALA A 696 -18.08 36.19 20.80
C ALA A 696 -19.60 36.12 20.58
N LEU A 697 -20.38 35.72 21.58
CA LEU A 697 -21.85 35.79 21.52
C LEU A 697 -22.36 37.24 21.45
N ALA A 698 -21.69 38.18 22.13
CA ALA A 698 -22.00 39.61 21.98
C ALA A 698 -21.69 40.11 20.55
N VAL A 699 -20.58 39.66 19.95
CA VAL A 699 -20.24 39.97 18.55
C VAL A 699 -21.29 39.38 17.59
N VAL A 700 -21.70 38.13 17.80
CA VAL A 700 -22.81 37.49 17.05
C VAL A 700 -24.08 38.33 17.16
N GLY A 701 -24.47 38.73 18.37
CA GLY A 701 -25.64 39.59 18.59
C GLY A 701 -25.55 40.93 17.87
N SER A 702 -24.37 41.59 17.91
CA SER A 702 -24.13 42.81 17.15
C SER A 702 -24.19 42.59 15.64
N ALA A 703 -23.66 41.48 15.13
CA ALA A 703 -23.67 41.16 13.70
C ALA A 703 -25.10 40.92 13.19
N LEU A 704 -25.92 40.22 13.97
CA LEU A 704 -27.33 39.97 13.68
C LEU A 704 -28.14 41.26 13.64
N LEU A 705 -27.97 42.15 14.63
CA LEU A 705 -28.64 43.45 14.65
C LEU A 705 -28.26 44.29 13.42
N ARG A 706 -26.97 44.33 13.09
CA ARG A 706 -26.45 45.08 11.95
C ARG A 706 -27.03 44.57 10.63
N MET A 707 -27.10 43.25 10.44
CA MET A 707 -27.72 42.68 9.24
C MET A 707 -29.23 42.91 9.20
N TYR A 708 -29.93 42.86 10.34
CA TYR A 708 -31.36 43.14 10.40
C TYR A 708 -31.68 44.56 9.92
N VAL A 709 -30.98 45.56 10.46
CA VAL A 709 -31.15 46.97 10.04
C VAL A 709 -30.79 47.15 8.56
N TYR A 710 -29.77 46.43 8.07
CA TYR A 710 -29.41 46.44 6.65
C TYR A 710 -30.52 45.88 5.76
N GLN A 711 -31.18 44.81 6.19
CA GLN A 711 -32.28 44.19 5.44
C GLN A 711 -33.53 45.07 5.42
N GLU A 712 -33.81 45.81 6.49
CA GLU A 712 -34.90 46.80 6.47
C GLU A 712 -34.62 47.90 5.45
N ALA A 713 -33.39 48.41 5.38
CA ALA A 713 -33.03 49.50 4.47
C ALA A 713 -32.94 49.06 2.99
N TYR A 714 -32.36 47.89 2.70
CA TYR A 714 -32.03 47.46 1.33
C TYR A 714 -32.77 46.20 0.87
N GLY A 715 -33.58 45.59 1.71
CA GLY A 715 -34.38 44.40 1.39
C GLY A 715 -33.75 43.08 1.78
N PHE A 716 -34.57 42.04 1.65
CA PHE A 716 -34.17 40.69 2.00
C PHE A 716 -33.62 39.97 0.77
N THR A 717 -32.57 39.17 0.98
CA THR A 717 -32.09 38.22 -0.03
C THR A 717 -31.86 36.87 0.64
N VAL A 718 -31.99 35.79 -0.13
CA VAL A 718 -31.73 34.41 0.32
C VAL A 718 -30.33 34.30 0.92
N LEU A 719 -29.33 34.92 0.29
CA LEU A 719 -27.96 34.93 0.82
C LEU A 719 -27.89 35.61 2.20
N ARG A 720 -28.50 36.78 2.38
CA ARG A 720 -28.48 37.48 3.68
C ARG A 720 -29.19 36.66 4.77
N VAL A 721 -30.34 36.06 4.45
CA VAL A 721 -31.07 35.17 5.37
C VAL A 721 -30.24 33.93 5.73
N LEU A 722 -29.58 33.32 4.73
CA LEU A 722 -28.71 32.17 4.97
C LEU A 722 -27.52 32.52 5.86
N VAL A 723 -26.91 33.70 5.67
CA VAL A 723 -25.79 34.11 6.53
C VAL A 723 -26.25 34.43 7.96
N ILE A 724 -27.42 35.08 8.14
CA ILE A 724 -28.02 35.25 9.48
C ILE A 724 -28.23 33.90 10.16
N ALA A 725 -28.83 32.97 9.43
CA ALA A 725 -29.13 31.65 9.96
C ALA A 725 -27.82 30.92 10.32
N PHE A 726 -26.79 31.01 9.47
CA PHE A 726 -25.48 30.42 9.72
C PHE A 726 -24.79 31.03 10.94
N GLU A 727 -24.87 32.36 11.11
CA GLU A 727 -24.36 33.07 12.28
C GLU A 727 -25.07 32.62 13.56
N PHE A 728 -26.40 32.45 13.51
CA PHE A 728 -27.18 31.90 14.62
C PHE A 728 -26.76 30.47 14.98
N TRP A 729 -26.51 29.62 13.99
CA TRP A 729 -26.00 28.27 14.21
C TRP A 729 -24.60 28.28 14.84
N MET A 730 -23.68 29.15 14.40
CA MET A 730 -22.38 29.30 15.05
C MET A 730 -22.51 29.81 16.49
N GLY A 731 -23.44 30.74 16.76
CA GLY A 731 -23.80 31.16 18.11
C GLY A 731 -24.27 29.99 18.97
N LEU A 732 -25.13 29.11 18.43
CA LEU A 732 -25.54 27.86 19.11
C LEU A 732 -24.34 26.95 19.43
N LEU A 733 -23.34 26.87 18.55
CA LEU A 733 -22.10 26.12 18.82
C LEU A 733 -21.29 26.74 19.97
N LEU A 734 -21.20 28.07 20.05
CA LEU A 734 -20.58 28.76 21.19
C LEU A 734 -21.34 28.46 22.49
N MET A 735 -22.67 28.41 22.45
CA MET A 735 -23.49 27.99 23.59
C MET A 735 -23.21 26.54 24.01
N PHE A 736 -22.99 25.62 23.06
CA PHE A 736 -22.58 24.25 23.38
C PHE A 736 -21.22 24.20 24.08
N VAL A 737 -20.26 25.02 23.65
CA VAL A 737 -18.96 25.14 24.32
C VAL A 737 -19.15 25.65 25.75
N LEU A 738 -19.95 26.71 25.95
CA LEU A 738 -20.22 27.28 27.27
C LEU A 738 -20.88 26.24 28.20
N ALA A 739 -21.91 25.55 27.71
CA ALA A 739 -22.59 24.47 28.43
C ALA A 739 -21.64 23.32 28.80
N ALA A 740 -20.75 22.93 27.89
CA ALA A 740 -19.75 21.90 28.16
C ALA A 740 -18.71 22.34 29.22
N GLY A 741 -18.38 23.63 29.28
CA GLY A 741 -17.54 24.21 30.34
C GLY A 741 -18.20 24.10 31.72
N ILE A 742 -19.53 24.31 31.79
CA ILE A 742 -20.34 24.21 33.01
C ILE A 742 -20.49 22.75 33.45
N VAL A 743 -20.90 21.85 32.55
CA VAL A 743 -21.13 20.43 32.82
C VAL A 743 -19.81 19.64 32.99
N ARG A 744 -18.66 20.25 32.67
CA ARG A 744 -17.32 19.66 32.72
C ARG A 744 -17.16 18.38 31.89
N HIS A 745 -18.02 18.17 30.89
CA HIS A 745 -17.94 17.06 29.95
C HIS A 745 -18.24 17.54 28.52
N GLY A 746 -17.23 17.49 27.64
CA GLY A 746 -17.31 18.02 26.26
C GLY A 746 -17.31 16.99 25.14
N ARG A 747 -17.41 15.68 25.43
CA ARG A 747 -17.33 14.62 24.40
C ARG A 747 -18.56 14.56 23.49
N TRP A 748 -19.65 15.21 23.88
CA TRP A 748 -20.90 15.26 23.11
C TRP A 748 -20.91 16.39 22.07
N ILE A 749 -20.07 17.42 22.21
CA ILE A 749 -20.07 18.62 21.34
C ILE A 749 -20.00 18.26 19.85
N PRO A 750 -19.08 17.39 19.37
CA PRO A 750 -19.00 17.09 17.93
C PRO A 750 -20.27 16.44 17.37
N ARG A 751 -20.95 15.63 18.19
CA ARG A 751 -22.22 14.99 17.82
C ARG A 751 -23.38 15.98 17.88
N GLY A 752 -23.41 16.82 18.92
CA GLY A 752 -24.37 17.91 19.04
C GLY A 752 -24.27 18.87 17.86
N ALA A 753 -23.06 19.27 17.48
CA ALA A 753 -22.79 20.15 16.34
C ALA A 753 -23.23 19.55 15.00
N LEU A 754 -22.97 18.25 14.77
CA LEU A 754 -23.42 17.57 13.55
C LEU A 754 -24.95 17.47 13.49
N LEU A 755 -25.59 17.09 14.60
CA LEU A 755 -27.04 16.99 14.67
C LEU A 755 -27.71 18.35 14.53
N SER A 756 -27.17 19.39 15.18
CA SER A 756 -27.71 20.75 15.08
C SER A 756 -27.55 21.33 13.68
N ALA A 757 -26.43 21.07 12.98
CA ALA A 757 -26.25 21.48 11.59
C ALA A 757 -27.31 20.85 10.66
N ALA A 758 -27.59 19.55 10.85
CA ALA A 758 -28.59 18.84 10.07
C ALA A 758 -30.01 19.34 10.36
N LEU A 759 -30.36 19.51 11.63
CA LEU A 759 -31.65 20.07 12.04
C LEU A 759 -31.81 21.52 11.57
N PHE A 760 -30.72 22.28 11.53
CA PHE A 760 -30.71 23.65 11.03
C PHE A 760 -31.04 23.72 9.54
N VAL A 761 -30.39 22.91 8.70
CA VAL A 761 -30.72 22.85 7.26
C VAL A 761 -32.15 22.34 7.04
N LEU A 762 -32.59 21.36 7.83
CA LEU A 762 -33.98 20.89 7.79
C LEU A 762 -34.97 22.01 8.15
N ALA A 763 -34.68 22.81 9.19
CA ALA A 763 -35.50 23.93 9.59
C ALA A 763 -35.57 25.02 8.52
N ILE A 764 -34.44 25.37 7.89
CA ILE A 764 -34.41 26.31 6.75
C ILE A 764 -35.30 25.78 5.63
N GLY A 765 -35.14 24.52 5.24
CA GLY A 765 -35.94 23.92 4.19
C GLY A 765 -37.44 23.92 4.51
N LEU A 766 -37.82 23.72 5.77
CA LEU A 766 -39.21 23.80 6.21
C LEU A 766 -39.77 25.23 6.17
N ILE A 767 -38.98 26.23 6.57
CA ILE A 767 -39.36 27.65 6.57
C ILE A 767 -39.65 28.17 5.14
N ASN A 768 -39.05 27.57 4.11
CA ASN A 768 -39.07 28.07 2.74
C ASN A 768 -38.41 29.46 2.63
N PRO A 769 -37.07 29.52 2.54
CA PRO A 769 -36.36 30.79 2.56
C PRO A 769 -36.70 31.69 1.37
N GLU A 770 -37.03 31.11 0.21
CA GLU A 770 -37.36 31.89 -1.00
C GLU A 770 -38.73 32.56 -0.88
N ALA A 771 -39.75 31.82 -0.41
CA ALA A 771 -41.05 32.43 -0.08
C ALA A 771 -40.94 33.45 1.05
N PHE A 772 -40.16 33.16 2.10
CA PHE A 772 -39.95 34.09 3.20
C PHE A 772 -39.33 35.41 2.72
N VAL A 773 -38.31 35.33 1.86
CA VAL A 773 -37.66 36.50 1.27
C VAL A 773 -38.61 37.27 0.35
N ALA A 774 -39.39 36.57 -0.47
CA ALA A 774 -40.39 37.22 -1.31
C ALA A 774 -41.42 37.99 -0.46
N GLN A 775 -42.00 37.33 0.55
CA GLN A 775 -42.99 37.94 1.43
C GLN A 775 -42.45 39.19 2.14
N ARG A 776 -41.24 39.13 2.72
CA ARG A 776 -40.65 40.30 3.41
C ARG A 776 -40.36 41.48 2.49
N ASN A 777 -39.95 41.23 1.25
CA ASN A 777 -39.75 42.32 0.29
C ASN A 777 -41.09 42.91 -0.18
N ILE A 778 -42.15 42.10 -0.25
CA ILE A 778 -43.50 42.55 -0.59
C ILE A 778 -44.12 43.35 0.56
N ASP A 779 -43.95 42.90 1.80
CA ASP A 779 -44.36 43.66 2.99
C ASP A 779 -43.71 45.05 2.98
N ARG A 780 -42.40 45.12 2.68
CA ARG A 780 -41.68 46.38 2.52
C ARG A 780 -42.20 47.22 1.33
N TYR A 781 -42.57 46.59 0.23
CA TYR A 781 -43.18 47.27 -0.92
C TYR A 781 -44.50 47.94 -0.53
N ASN A 782 -45.33 47.26 0.26
CA ASN A 782 -46.60 47.84 0.73
C ASN A 782 -46.39 49.06 1.64
N GLU A 783 -45.26 49.12 2.36
CA GLU A 783 -44.90 50.27 3.22
C GLU A 783 -44.20 51.40 2.45
N THR A 784 -43.34 51.08 1.48
CA THR A 784 -42.39 52.03 0.87
C THR A 784 -42.65 52.34 -0.61
N GLY A 785 -43.45 51.51 -1.29
CA GLY A 785 -43.70 51.57 -2.73
C GLY A 785 -42.55 51.06 -3.62
N LYS A 786 -41.42 50.59 -3.06
CA LYS A 786 -40.22 50.20 -3.82
C LYS A 786 -39.90 48.71 -3.71
N ILE A 787 -39.65 48.04 -4.84
CA ILE A 787 -39.41 46.60 -4.89
C ILE A 787 -38.35 46.20 -5.94
N ASP A 788 -37.39 45.35 -5.57
CA ASP A 788 -36.41 44.83 -6.53
C ASP A 788 -37.03 43.69 -7.35
N THR A 789 -37.69 44.07 -8.43
CA THR A 789 -38.40 43.14 -9.33
C THR A 789 -37.43 42.18 -10.05
N HIS A 790 -36.21 42.63 -10.37
CA HIS A 790 -35.19 41.82 -11.01
C HIS A 790 -34.66 40.73 -10.07
N TYR A 791 -34.54 41.02 -8.77
CA TYR A 791 -34.22 40.01 -7.77
C TYR A 791 -35.34 38.97 -7.61
N LEU A 792 -36.59 39.41 -7.48
CA LEU A 792 -37.74 38.50 -7.32
C LEU A 792 -37.90 37.53 -8.50
N ARG A 793 -37.61 37.97 -9.72
CA ARG A 793 -37.65 37.12 -10.92
C ARG A 793 -36.61 35.98 -10.93
N ARG A 794 -35.55 36.09 -10.13
CA ARG A 794 -34.51 35.05 -9.99
C ARG A 794 -34.80 34.03 -8.90
N LEU A 795 -35.85 34.23 -8.10
CA LEU A 795 -36.27 33.25 -7.10
C LEU A 795 -36.89 32.03 -7.79
N GLY A 796 -36.75 30.86 -7.17
CA GLY A 796 -37.32 29.62 -7.68
C GLY A 796 -38.84 29.54 -7.48
N PRO A 797 -39.47 28.46 -7.98
CA PRO A 797 -40.92 28.29 -7.96
C PRO A 797 -41.54 28.34 -6.55
N ASP A 798 -40.78 27.98 -5.52
CA ASP A 798 -41.23 28.06 -4.12
C ASP A 798 -41.64 29.48 -3.68
N ALA A 799 -41.17 30.55 -4.35
CA ALA A 799 -41.54 31.93 -4.06
C ALA A 799 -42.84 32.38 -4.75
N THR A 800 -43.26 31.71 -5.83
CA THR A 800 -44.39 32.11 -6.67
C THR A 800 -45.69 32.34 -5.90
N PRO A 801 -46.12 31.47 -4.96
CA PRO A 801 -47.36 31.70 -4.22
C PRO A 801 -47.34 32.99 -3.40
N ALA A 802 -46.19 33.36 -2.82
CA ALA A 802 -46.06 34.60 -2.05
C ALA A 802 -46.10 35.84 -2.97
N ILE A 803 -45.49 35.75 -4.15
CA ILE A 803 -45.47 36.83 -5.15
C ILE A 803 -46.89 37.10 -5.68
N VAL A 804 -47.61 36.05 -6.07
CA VAL A 804 -48.97 36.19 -6.64
C VAL A 804 -49.97 36.69 -5.61
N ALA A 805 -49.88 36.25 -4.35
CA ALA A 805 -50.81 36.67 -3.31
C ALA A 805 -50.55 38.10 -2.80
N GLY A 806 -49.30 38.59 -2.91
CA GLY A 806 -48.88 39.83 -2.26
C GLY A 806 -48.70 41.03 -3.19
N LEU A 807 -48.60 40.84 -4.50
CA LEU A 807 -48.41 41.93 -5.48
C LEU A 807 -49.65 42.16 -6.36
N PRO A 808 -49.79 43.36 -6.96
CA PRO A 808 -50.79 43.59 -8.00
C PRO A 808 -50.66 42.57 -9.14
N PRO A 809 -51.77 42.10 -9.73
CA PRO A 809 -51.78 41.00 -10.70
C PRO A 809 -50.90 41.26 -11.92
N GLU A 810 -50.86 42.50 -12.41
CA GLU A 810 -50.04 42.91 -13.55
C GLU A 810 -48.53 42.77 -13.24
N LEU A 811 -48.12 43.23 -12.05
CA LEU A 811 -46.71 43.15 -11.61
C LEU A 811 -46.31 41.70 -11.31
N ALA A 812 -47.21 40.92 -10.70
CA ALA A 812 -47.00 39.50 -10.44
C ALA A 812 -46.86 38.71 -11.75
N ALA A 813 -47.67 38.99 -12.77
CA ALA A 813 -47.60 38.37 -14.09
C ALA A 813 -46.25 38.66 -14.78
N CYS A 814 -45.73 39.88 -14.64
CA CYS A 814 -44.41 40.25 -15.18
C CYS A 814 -43.23 39.54 -14.49
N ILE A 815 -43.35 39.24 -13.20
CA ILE A 815 -42.30 38.57 -12.43
C ILE A 815 -42.33 37.04 -12.64
N VAL A 816 -43.52 36.44 -12.65
CA VAL A 816 -43.74 34.97 -12.68
C VAL A 816 -43.74 34.41 -14.12
N SER A 817 -43.15 35.11 -15.09
CA SER A 817 -43.41 35.08 -16.55
C SER A 817 -43.52 33.72 -17.31
N ALA A 818 -43.43 32.56 -16.68
CA ALA A 818 -43.96 31.29 -17.20
C ALA A 818 -44.51 30.42 -16.06
N PRO A 819 -45.71 29.82 -16.18
CA PRO A 819 -46.15 28.79 -15.25
C PRO A 819 -45.13 27.63 -15.28
N PRO A 820 -44.68 27.13 -14.12
CA PRO A 820 -43.74 26.02 -14.11
C PRO A 820 -44.36 24.83 -14.84
N ASN A 821 -43.58 24.22 -15.73
CA ASN A 821 -44.03 23.08 -16.53
C ASN A 821 -44.39 21.94 -15.56
N LEU A 822 -45.68 21.71 -15.34
CA LEU A 822 -46.15 20.54 -14.64
C LEU A 822 -45.96 19.36 -15.60
N SER A 823 -44.91 18.59 -15.40
CA SER A 823 -44.76 17.30 -16.09
C SER A 823 -45.95 16.40 -15.73
N ASP A 824 -46.53 15.73 -16.72
CA ASP A 824 -47.53 14.67 -16.46
C ASP A 824 -46.92 13.45 -15.73
N ASP A 825 -45.59 13.38 -15.60
CA ASP A 825 -44.88 12.32 -14.88
C ASP A 825 -44.98 12.50 -13.35
N VAL A 826 -45.71 11.58 -12.71
CA VAL A 826 -45.87 11.50 -11.24
C VAL A 826 -44.53 11.39 -10.51
N LEU A 827 -43.49 10.82 -11.13
CA LEU A 827 -42.18 10.64 -10.50
C LEU A 827 -41.33 11.92 -10.53
N GLU A 828 -41.66 12.89 -11.39
CA GLU A 828 -41.12 14.26 -11.32
C GLU A 828 -41.94 15.17 -10.38
N TRP A 829 -42.99 14.65 -9.73
CA TRP A 829 -43.83 15.50 -8.88
C TRP A 829 -43.05 16.10 -7.69
N ASN A 830 -43.26 17.39 -7.47
CA ASN A 830 -42.69 18.19 -6.38
C ASN A 830 -43.75 19.19 -5.89
N LEU A 831 -43.86 19.34 -4.57
CA LEU A 831 -44.87 20.16 -3.91
C LEU A 831 -44.66 21.66 -4.14
N GLY A 832 -43.41 22.13 -4.21
CA GLY A 832 -43.08 23.53 -4.51
C GLY A 832 -43.57 23.93 -5.89
N ARG A 833 -43.25 23.12 -6.92
CA ARG A 833 -43.74 23.31 -8.30
C ARG A 833 -45.26 23.22 -8.40
N ALA A 834 -45.87 22.24 -7.72
CA ALA A 834 -47.33 22.09 -7.72
C ALA A 834 -48.05 23.33 -7.14
N ARG A 835 -47.54 23.89 -6.04
CA ARG A 835 -48.06 25.13 -5.45
C ARG A 835 -47.84 26.34 -6.36
N ALA A 836 -46.67 26.43 -6.98
CA ALA A 836 -46.34 27.50 -7.90
C ALA A 836 -47.25 27.51 -9.13
N ALA A 837 -47.48 26.34 -9.73
CA ALA A 837 -48.39 26.19 -10.87
C ALA A 837 -49.83 26.52 -10.48
N ALA A 838 -50.31 26.05 -9.33
CA ALA A 838 -51.65 26.38 -8.82
C ALA A 838 -51.83 27.89 -8.59
N ALA A 839 -50.81 28.58 -8.07
CA ALA A 839 -50.85 30.03 -7.90
C ALA A 839 -50.81 30.78 -9.25
N ALA A 840 -50.01 30.29 -10.21
CA ALA A 840 -49.87 30.93 -11.52
C ALA A 840 -51.12 30.80 -12.42
N GLN A 841 -52.00 29.82 -12.18
CA GLN A 841 -53.26 29.65 -12.94
C GLN A 841 -54.21 30.86 -12.86
N GLY A 842 -54.09 31.68 -11.81
CA GLY A 842 -54.89 32.89 -11.64
C GLY A 842 -54.37 34.12 -12.40
N LEU A 843 -53.21 34.03 -13.06
CA LEU A 843 -52.60 35.14 -13.81
C LEU A 843 -53.02 35.09 -15.28
N ASP A 844 -53.46 36.22 -15.83
CA ASP A 844 -53.79 36.32 -17.25
C ASP A 844 -52.50 36.52 -18.08
N PRO A 845 -52.12 35.57 -18.96
CA PRO A 845 -50.90 35.67 -19.77
C PRO A 845 -50.88 36.89 -20.72
N ASN A 846 -52.03 37.47 -21.04
CA ASN A 846 -52.13 38.69 -21.86
C ASN A 846 -51.76 39.98 -21.11
N GLN A 847 -51.60 39.96 -19.78
CA GLN A 847 -51.15 41.12 -18.99
C GLN A 847 -49.63 41.37 -19.08
N THR A 848 -48.89 40.60 -19.88
CA THR A 848 -47.43 40.74 -20.01
C THR A 848 -46.96 41.85 -20.95
N THR A 849 -47.88 42.52 -21.66
CA THR A 849 -47.59 43.72 -22.47
C THR A 849 -47.18 44.90 -21.60
N GLY A 850 -45.96 45.41 -21.76
CA GLY A 850 -45.47 46.56 -20.99
C GLY A 850 -44.66 46.20 -19.74
N CYS A 851 -44.32 44.92 -19.52
CA CYS A 851 -43.52 44.53 -18.36
C CYS A 851 -42.18 45.28 -18.24
N ALA A 852 -41.56 45.68 -19.35
CA ALA A 852 -40.30 46.44 -19.30
C ALA A 852 -40.43 47.79 -18.57
N SER A 853 -41.54 48.52 -18.76
CA SER A 853 -41.79 49.80 -18.07
C SER A 853 -42.28 49.61 -16.64
N LEU A 854 -43.18 48.66 -16.41
CA LEU A 854 -43.67 48.33 -15.06
C LEU A 854 -42.55 47.84 -14.13
N LEU A 855 -41.60 47.05 -14.66
CA LEU A 855 -40.45 46.59 -13.89
C LEU A 855 -39.47 47.72 -13.57
N SER A 856 -39.34 48.74 -14.44
CA SER A 856 -38.46 49.90 -14.20
C SER A 856 -39.08 50.96 -13.27
N ASP A 857 -40.40 51.11 -13.28
CA ASP A 857 -41.10 52.11 -12.45
C ASP A 857 -41.10 51.74 -10.96
N HIS A 858 -40.97 50.45 -10.65
CA HIS A 858 -41.01 49.94 -9.28
C HIS A 858 -39.64 49.53 -8.70
N SER A 859 -38.59 49.47 -9.54
CA SER A 859 -37.23 49.04 -9.17
C SER A 859 -36.43 50.03 -8.33
#